data_AF-A0A232F4G8-F1
#
_entry.id   AF-A0A232F4G8-F1
#
_cell.length_a   1.000
_cell.length_b   1.000
_cell.length_c   1.000
_cell.angle_alpha   90.00
_cell.angle_beta   90.00
_cell.angle_gamma   90.00
#
_symmetry.space_group_name_H-M   'P 1'
#
loop_
_entity.id
_entity.type
_entity.pdbx_description
1 polymer ?
#
loop_
_entity_poly.entity_id
_entity_poly.type
_entity_poly.pdbx_seq_one_letter_code
_entity_poly.pdbx_strand_id
1 'polypeptide(L)'
;MEGPEDVEVQLGETAVFRCRVAGDPQPSVKWMRDSNEVSGDDERYLIKEDGSLVISDVSESDAGQYECVAHNDMGETKSRSARTLVVMSPTPRFIETPKSQTSETILSVVFQKNRQVRAGTDVVLVCRIEAVGHTATHIDWWRNGSKIRPHARILLEDGNSSLKILAAKESDSARYVCQARNAHGFAETSADLNVVGVEYKPPRLVYEPQDMEVEFGAIVELPCRAEGQPQPKIVWKKDGTLVELALGNRTRLSKHGSLYLYNASALDTGRYECSASNDHGRATASALVRIRQPTASDGLVLRAFNEATQEIDRAINNTLEMLFNPNSRSRGNPFQLSRFPDAVGRRAARPAELFERTLLHIRKMVDVGAFANATDDFRYEEILTPEQLTELERLSGCTSHRRTDECLNLCYHNRYRTMDGKCNNLAHPTWGSSYTGFRRILKPIYENGFSQPIGWDKSRLYYGHPKPAARLVSTSIIATDEVTADDRITHMVMQWGQWIDHDFDHALPAVSSESWGGIDCKKSCDNAAPCFPMEVPPGDPRIKNRRCIDFFRTSAVCGSGMTSILWGKLTPREQLNQLTSYLDASQVYGYDDDTARELRDFSNDLGLLREGPTFPGRKALLPYANGQFIDCRRNVTESDINCFLAGDFRVNEQIGLTVMHTVWMREHNRIARRLKLINPHWRGEKLYQEARKIIGAQMQLITYRDWIPKVLGGSSDQLFGPYRGYDSNLDAGIANVFATAALRFGHSLIQPKLERLDQDLQPIPQGPLHLRDAFFAPWRLVDEGGTDPLLRGMFVTPAKLKRPEQNLNMELTEQLFRTAHAVALDLAAMNIQRGRDHAIPPYVDWRRYCNMSRVESFDDLAGEIGDPRVRQKLKELYGHPGNIDAWVGGILEDQVANAKVGPLFRCLLSEQFRRMRDGDRFWLENPSTFQPEQLAQIKKTSLARVLCDNGDNITRIQRDVFLLPDADNNFLDCNEIPSIDLRAWSTCCEECLEQSDQSSNTVSRTRRSAAAAKYLAPANQLKLEKTGHGSRDEKIKYVEELLEDANEEYGRVSKVLRELSQRIREMKLLLDDVKNFN
;
A
#
# COMPACT_ATOMS: atom_id res chain seq x y z
N MET A 1 45.41 -28.78 64.48
CA MET A 1 44.17 -28.03 64.72
C MET A 1 43.68 -27.49 63.38
N GLU A 2 42.43 -27.76 63.01
CA GLU A 2 41.78 -27.22 61.81
C GLU A 2 40.77 -26.16 62.25
N GLY A 3 40.93 -24.93 61.77
CA GLY A 3 40.14 -23.76 62.19
C GLY A 3 38.89 -23.50 61.34
N PRO A 4 38.00 -22.60 61.79
CA PRO A 4 36.74 -22.28 61.12
C PRO A 4 36.89 -21.59 59.76
N GLU A 5 35.78 -21.50 59.03
CA GLU A 5 35.60 -20.71 57.80
C GLU A 5 34.54 -19.62 58.03
N ASP A 6 34.56 -18.58 57.19
CA ASP A 6 33.61 -17.47 57.27
C ASP A 6 32.18 -17.95 57.03
N VAL A 7 31.22 -17.42 57.81
CA VAL A 7 29.80 -17.81 57.74
C VAL A 7 28.93 -16.57 57.53
N GLU A 8 28.11 -16.58 56.49
CA GLU A 8 27.05 -15.59 56.25
C GLU A 8 25.70 -16.20 56.67
N VAL A 9 24.98 -15.51 57.56
CA VAL A 9 23.75 -16.05 58.19
C VAL A 9 22.74 -14.94 58.44
N GLN A 10 21.44 -15.24 58.33
CA GLN A 10 20.37 -14.27 58.58
C GLN A 10 20.04 -14.16 60.08
N LEU A 11 19.48 -13.01 60.48
CA LEU A 11 19.00 -12.83 61.86
C LEU A 11 17.98 -13.93 62.24
N GLY A 12 18.21 -14.57 63.38
CA GLY A 12 17.38 -15.66 63.91
C GLY A 12 17.70 -17.06 63.40
N GLU A 13 18.56 -17.19 62.39
CA GLU A 13 19.03 -18.50 61.91
C GLU A 13 20.21 -19.03 62.76
N THR A 14 20.69 -20.24 62.44
CA THR A 14 21.76 -20.91 63.19
C THR A 14 23.09 -20.82 62.46
N ALA A 15 24.12 -20.24 63.08
CA ALA A 15 25.49 -20.26 62.58
C ALA A 15 26.27 -21.46 63.14
N VAL A 16 27.15 -22.05 62.32
CA VAL A 16 27.99 -23.19 62.76
C VAL A 16 29.45 -22.96 62.36
N PHE A 17 30.32 -22.78 63.36
CA PHE A 17 31.77 -22.68 63.20
C PHE A 17 32.43 -24.01 63.57
N ARG A 18 33.00 -24.70 62.60
CA ARG A 18 33.66 -25.99 62.83
C ARG A 18 35.10 -25.79 63.31
N CYS A 19 35.50 -26.54 64.33
CA CYS A 19 36.88 -26.57 64.81
C CYS A 19 37.25 -28.00 65.20
N ARG A 20 38.31 -28.55 64.62
CA ARG A 20 38.78 -29.92 64.90
C ARG A 20 40.14 -29.89 65.58
N VAL A 21 40.23 -30.55 66.73
CA VAL A 21 41.41 -30.54 67.59
C VAL A 21 41.78 -31.96 68.02
N ALA A 22 43.07 -32.26 68.04
CA ALA A 22 43.64 -33.52 68.53
C ALA A 22 44.88 -33.24 69.38
N GLY A 23 45.09 -33.99 70.47
CA GLY A 23 46.22 -33.88 71.39
C GLY A 23 46.13 -34.94 72.50
N ASP A 24 47.23 -35.23 73.19
CA ASP A 24 47.29 -36.19 74.30
C ASP A 24 47.96 -35.53 75.53
N PRO A 25 47.28 -35.38 76.68
CA PRO A 25 45.86 -35.73 76.95
C PRO A 25 44.88 -34.95 76.06
N GLN A 26 43.69 -35.50 75.80
CA GLN A 26 42.67 -34.90 74.92
C GLN A 26 42.38 -33.45 75.31
N PRO A 27 42.62 -32.47 74.41
CA PRO A 27 42.48 -31.05 74.75
C PRO A 27 41.02 -30.61 74.82
N SER A 28 40.74 -29.73 75.78
CA SER A 28 39.49 -28.98 75.89
C SER A 28 39.47 -27.81 74.91
N VAL A 29 38.30 -27.47 74.36
CA VAL A 29 38.14 -26.37 73.38
C VAL A 29 37.26 -25.28 73.95
N LYS A 30 37.74 -24.04 73.85
CA LYS A 30 36.97 -22.81 74.10
C LYS A 30 36.94 -21.95 72.84
N TRP A 31 35.95 -21.08 72.72
CA TRP A 31 35.80 -20.18 71.57
C TRP A 31 35.95 -18.73 72.00
N MET A 32 36.62 -17.94 71.16
CA MET A 32 36.84 -16.51 71.35
C MET A 32 36.09 -15.74 70.26
N ARG A 33 35.35 -14.70 70.63
CA ARG A 33 34.77 -13.69 69.73
C ARG A 33 35.45 -12.36 69.98
N ASP A 34 36.12 -11.83 68.97
CA ASP A 34 36.85 -10.55 69.03
C ASP A 34 37.76 -10.45 70.27
N SER A 35 38.52 -11.52 70.52
CA SER A 35 39.44 -11.70 71.67
C SER A 35 38.79 -11.86 73.06
N ASN A 36 37.46 -11.92 73.16
CA ASN A 36 36.75 -12.26 74.40
C ASN A 36 36.21 -13.69 74.35
N GLU A 37 36.27 -14.43 75.46
CA GLU A 37 35.73 -15.79 75.50
C GLU A 37 34.21 -15.77 75.33
N VAL A 38 33.72 -16.61 74.43
CA VAL A 38 32.28 -16.79 74.19
C VAL A 38 31.72 -17.50 75.43
N SER A 39 30.94 -16.76 76.22
CA SER A 39 30.37 -17.26 77.48
C SER A 39 29.42 -18.43 77.22
N GLY A 40 29.59 -19.52 77.97
CA GLY A 40 28.67 -20.67 77.98
C GLY A 40 27.37 -20.43 78.75
N ASP A 41 27.18 -19.26 79.36
CA ASP A 41 25.95 -18.91 80.10
C ASP A 41 24.79 -18.52 79.16
N ASP A 42 25.06 -18.24 77.88
CA ASP A 42 24.04 -17.97 76.88
C ASP A 42 23.66 -19.29 76.17
N GLU A 43 22.46 -19.80 76.47
CA GLU A 43 21.93 -21.07 75.94
C GLU A 43 21.90 -21.15 74.41
N ARG A 44 22.06 -20.02 73.70
CA ARG A 44 22.18 -19.97 72.24
C ARG A 44 23.50 -20.51 71.71
N TYR A 45 24.56 -20.47 72.52
CA TYR A 45 25.90 -20.91 72.16
C TYR A 45 26.15 -22.33 72.64
N LEU A 46 26.30 -23.26 71.70
CA LEU A 46 26.57 -24.67 72.00
C LEU A 46 27.91 -25.08 71.38
N ILE A 47 28.88 -25.41 72.22
CA ILE A 47 30.11 -26.08 71.78
C ILE A 47 29.85 -27.59 71.78
N LYS A 48 29.91 -28.20 70.60
CA LYS A 48 29.71 -29.65 70.42
C LYS A 48 30.93 -30.43 70.90
N GLU A 49 30.72 -31.73 71.16
CA GLU A 49 31.80 -32.66 71.56
C GLU A 49 32.97 -32.70 70.56
N ASP A 50 32.72 -32.41 69.29
CA ASP A 50 33.74 -32.36 68.24
C ASP A 50 34.56 -31.05 68.21
N GLY A 51 34.23 -30.09 69.08
CA GLY A 51 34.87 -28.77 69.18
C GLY A 51 34.17 -27.64 68.40
N SER A 52 33.12 -27.95 67.62
CA SER A 52 32.41 -26.95 66.80
C SER A 52 31.47 -26.06 67.63
N LEU A 53 31.45 -24.76 67.36
CA LEU A 53 30.50 -23.81 67.94
C LEU A 53 29.24 -23.71 67.08
N VAL A 54 28.08 -23.83 67.71
CA VAL A 54 26.76 -23.56 67.12
C VAL A 54 26.16 -22.38 67.83
N ILE A 55 25.76 -21.36 67.08
CA ILE A 55 25.03 -20.20 67.59
C ILE A 55 23.62 -20.29 67.04
N SER A 56 22.64 -20.56 67.90
CA SER A 56 21.22 -20.56 67.52
C SER A 56 20.65 -19.16 67.69
N ASP A 57 19.66 -18.77 66.88
CA ASP A 57 19.01 -17.45 66.97
C ASP A 57 20.03 -16.30 66.89
N VAL A 58 20.77 -16.25 65.77
CA VAL A 58 21.85 -15.28 65.55
C VAL A 58 21.32 -13.84 65.54
N SER A 59 21.95 -12.98 66.33
CA SER A 59 21.63 -11.55 66.46
C SER A 59 22.73 -10.67 65.84
N GLU A 60 22.45 -9.37 65.68
CA GLU A 60 23.46 -8.42 65.16
C GLU A 60 24.73 -8.37 66.04
N SER A 61 24.58 -8.58 67.35
CA SER A 61 25.72 -8.60 68.28
C SER A 61 26.61 -9.84 68.16
N ASP A 62 26.18 -10.85 67.41
CA ASP A 62 26.95 -12.07 67.18
C ASP A 62 27.85 -11.96 65.94
N ALA A 63 27.78 -10.83 65.21
CA ALA A 63 28.76 -10.48 64.19
C ALA A 63 30.13 -10.21 64.82
N GLY A 64 31.18 -10.85 64.30
CA GLY A 64 32.53 -10.73 64.87
C GLY A 64 33.50 -11.74 64.28
N GLN A 65 34.75 -11.71 64.73
CA GLN A 65 35.78 -12.69 64.41
C GLN A 65 35.84 -13.78 65.47
N TYR A 66 35.65 -15.03 65.05
CA TYR A 66 35.62 -16.21 65.89
C TYR A 66 36.88 -17.06 65.74
N GLU A 67 37.51 -17.40 66.86
CA GLU A 67 38.73 -18.19 66.94
C GLU A 67 38.56 -19.29 67.98
N CYS A 68 38.88 -20.55 67.64
CA CYS A 68 38.88 -21.61 68.64
C CYS A 68 40.25 -21.74 69.30
N VAL A 69 40.26 -22.02 70.60
CA VAL A 69 41.44 -22.16 71.44
C VAL A 69 41.39 -23.50 72.15
N ALA A 70 42.43 -24.30 72.02
CA ALA A 70 42.53 -25.63 72.58
C ALA A 70 43.59 -25.71 73.68
N HIS A 71 43.26 -26.36 74.79
CA HIS A 71 44.13 -26.45 75.98
C HIS A 71 44.13 -27.85 76.62
N ASN A 72 45.31 -28.33 76.99
CA ASN A 72 45.52 -29.46 77.89
C ASN A 72 46.70 -29.18 78.85
N ASP A 73 47.01 -30.12 79.74
CA ASP A 73 48.08 -29.99 80.74
C ASP A 73 49.48 -29.74 80.14
N MET A 74 49.66 -29.95 78.83
CA MET A 74 50.92 -29.72 78.11
C MET A 74 51.02 -28.35 77.44
N GLY A 75 49.92 -27.61 77.24
CA GLY A 75 49.95 -26.28 76.63
C GLY A 75 48.62 -25.78 76.04
N GLU A 76 48.67 -24.64 75.34
CA GLU A 76 47.53 -24.01 74.65
C GLU A 76 47.90 -23.71 73.17
N THR A 77 46.94 -23.85 72.25
CA THR A 77 47.07 -23.45 70.84
C THR A 77 45.77 -22.82 70.31
N LYS A 78 45.87 -21.96 69.28
CA LYS A 78 44.74 -21.21 68.71
C LYS A 78 44.61 -21.45 67.21
N SER A 79 43.39 -21.45 66.69
CA SER A 79 43.13 -21.58 65.25
C SER A 79 43.29 -20.26 64.49
N ARG A 80 43.10 -20.27 63.16
CA ARG A 80 42.77 -19.05 62.42
C ARG A 80 41.40 -18.50 62.87
N SER A 81 41.21 -17.19 62.73
CA SER A 81 39.91 -16.54 62.93
C SER A 81 39.01 -16.65 61.68
N ALA A 82 37.71 -16.81 61.88
CA ALA A 82 36.67 -16.73 60.84
C ALA A 82 35.69 -15.59 61.14
N ARG A 83 35.15 -14.94 60.11
CA ARG A 83 34.17 -13.85 60.24
C ARG A 83 32.75 -14.36 60.15
N THR A 84 31.90 -13.83 61.01
CA THR A 84 30.44 -13.97 60.89
C THR A 84 29.85 -12.73 60.25
N LEU A 85 29.19 -12.87 59.10
CA LEU A 85 28.42 -11.81 58.46
C LEU A 85 26.94 -12.04 58.72
N VAL A 86 26.32 -11.14 59.50
CA VAL A 86 24.88 -11.19 59.79
C VAL A 86 24.13 -10.31 58.79
N VAL A 87 23.21 -10.89 58.01
CA VAL A 87 22.46 -10.18 56.96
C VAL A 87 21.03 -9.88 57.42
N MET A 88 20.62 -8.62 57.38
CA MET A 88 19.24 -8.20 57.64
C MET A 88 18.34 -8.41 56.40
N SER A 89 17.19 -9.05 56.56
CA SER A 89 16.17 -9.15 55.50
C SER A 89 15.47 -7.79 55.25
N PRO A 90 15.15 -7.42 54.00
CA PRO A 90 14.49 -6.15 53.67
C PRO A 90 12.98 -6.14 53.99
N THR A 91 12.40 -4.93 54.09
CA THR A 91 10.94 -4.73 54.23
C THR A 91 10.17 -5.14 52.96
N PRO A 92 8.85 -5.44 53.05
CA PRO A 92 8.06 -5.87 51.89
C PRO A 92 8.03 -4.82 50.77
N ARG A 93 8.12 -5.25 49.50
CA ARG A 93 8.01 -4.38 48.31
C ARG A 93 6.74 -4.67 47.51
N PHE A 94 6.04 -3.61 47.07
CA PHE A 94 4.90 -3.72 46.18
C PHE A 94 5.34 -3.72 44.71
N ILE A 95 4.80 -4.65 43.93
CA ILE A 95 5.09 -4.77 42.49
C ILE A 95 4.29 -3.72 41.70
N GLU A 96 3.06 -3.42 42.14
CA GLU A 96 2.18 -2.42 41.52
C GLU A 96 1.31 -1.71 42.58
N THR A 97 0.88 -0.47 42.27
CA THR A 97 -0.12 0.25 43.08
C THR A 97 -1.53 -0.34 42.85
N PRO A 98 -2.37 -0.50 43.89
CA PRO A 98 -3.71 -1.07 43.73
C PRO A 98 -4.56 -0.29 42.73
N LYS A 99 -5.25 -0.99 41.83
CA LYS A 99 -6.22 -0.40 40.87
C LYS A 99 -7.62 -0.91 41.20
N SER A 100 -8.63 -0.04 41.13
CA SER A 100 -10.04 -0.45 41.28
C SER A 100 -10.52 -1.17 40.02
N GLN A 101 -11.00 -2.40 40.19
CA GLN A 101 -11.56 -3.24 39.13
C GLN A 101 -13.07 -3.45 39.40
N THR A 102 -13.90 -3.46 38.36
CA THR A 102 -15.35 -3.76 38.48
C THR A 102 -15.61 -5.23 38.12
N SER A 103 -16.53 -5.89 38.82
CA SER A 103 -16.74 -7.34 38.70
C SER A 103 -17.24 -7.85 37.33
N GLU A 104 -17.70 -6.98 36.42
CA GLU A 104 -18.07 -7.38 35.04
C GLU A 104 -16.84 -7.54 34.11
N THR A 105 -15.65 -7.23 34.61
CA THR A 105 -14.40 -7.15 33.83
C THR A 105 -13.41 -8.22 34.33
N ILE A 106 -13.80 -9.49 34.28
CA ILE A 106 -12.83 -10.62 34.40
C ILE A 106 -12.43 -11.18 33.01
N LEU A 107 -13.00 -10.69 31.91
CA LEU A 107 -12.46 -10.93 30.57
C LEU A 107 -12.26 -9.60 29.84
N SER A 108 -10.99 -9.22 29.72
CA SER A 108 -10.46 -8.03 29.05
C SER A 108 -10.71 -6.69 29.74
N VAL A 109 -9.69 -5.82 29.65
CA VAL A 109 -9.69 -4.36 29.75
C VAL A 109 -8.82 -3.77 30.86
N VAL A 110 -7.70 -3.23 30.37
CA VAL A 110 -6.84 -2.18 30.94
C VAL A 110 -7.67 -0.97 31.37
N PHE A 111 -7.54 -0.54 32.63
CA PHE A 111 -8.02 0.77 33.09
C PHE A 111 -6.89 1.80 33.23
N GLN A 112 -7.09 2.96 32.59
CA GLN A 112 -6.32 4.18 32.78
C GLN A 112 -6.61 4.81 34.16
N LYS A 113 -5.59 5.47 34.72
CA LYS A 113 -5.62 6.26 35.97
C LYS A 113 -6.76 7.30 35.92
N ASN A 114 -7.67 7.26 36.91
CA ASN A 114 -8.75 8.24 37.19
C ASN A 114 -10.05 8.18 36.35
N ARG A 115 -10.96 7.22 36.64
CA ARG A 115 -12.39 7.39 36.33
C ARG A 115 -13.31 6.87 37.44
N GLN A 116 -14.46 7.54 37.58
CA GLN A 116 -15.49 7.37 38.60
C GLN A 116 -16.27 6.05 38.42
N VAL A 117 -16.62 5.39 39.53
CA VAL A 117 -17.41 4.15 39.62
C VAL A 117 -18.89 4.50 39.86
N ARG A 118 -19.84 3.74 39.33
CA ARG A 118 -21.28 4.03 39.52
C ARG A 118 -21.81 3.41 40.80
N ALA A 119 -22.75 4.07 41.48
CA ALA A 119 -23.44 3.47 42.60
C ALA A 119 -24.17 2.17 42.16
N GLY A 120 -24.08 1.11 42.97
CA GLY A 120 -24.66 -0.21 42.72
C GLY A 120 -23.72 -1.24 42.12
N THR A 121 -22.51 -0.87 41.68
CA THR A 121 -21.54 -1.83 41.10
C THR A 121 -20.65 -2.48 42.16
N ASP A 122 -20.32 -3.75 41.99
CA ASP A 122 -19.31 -4.43 42.80
C ASP A 122 -17.89 -3.99 42.40
N VAL A 123 -17.09 -3.59 43.39
CA VAL A 123 -15.73 -3.07 43.22
C VAL A 123 -14.72 -3.98 43.90
N VAL A 124 -13.60 -4.29 43.25
CA VAL A 124 -12.48 -5.04 43.81
C VAL A 124 -11.22 -4.19 43.76
N LEU A 125 -10.53 -4.04 44.89
CA LEU A 125 -9.23 -3.40 45.03
C LEU A 125 -8.19 -4.50 45.29
N VAL A 126 -7.19 -4.64 44.40
CA VAL A 126 -6.18 -5.71 44.46
C VAL A 126 -4.82 -5.16 44.88
N CYS A 127 -4.18 -5.80 45.84
CA CYS A 127 -2.86 -5.44 46.36
C CYS A 127 -1.85 -6.57 46.11
N ARG A 128 -0.85 -6.35 45.25
CA ARG A 128 0.17 -7.36 44.88
C ARG A 128 1.53 -7.06 45.51
N ILE A 129 2.11 -8.05 46.19
CA ILE A 129 3.38 -7.96 46.90
C ILE A 129 4.38 -8.96 46.28
N GLU A 130 5.65 -8.59 46.19
CA GLU A 130 6.72 -9.49 45.79
C GLU A 130 7.07 -10.44 46.93
N ALA A 131 6.98 -11.76 46.71
CA ALA A 131 7.31 -12.76 47.73
C ALA A 131 8.83 -12.81 47.91
N VAL A 132 9.34 -12.13 48.95
CA VAL A 132 10.76 -12.17 49.33
C VAL A 132 10.93 -13.16 50.49
N GLY A 133 11.40 -14.37 50.17
CA GLY A 133 11.71 -15.43 51.16
C GLY A 133 10.50 -16.01 51.90
N HIS A 134 10.77 -16.84 52.92
CA HIS A 134 9.76 -17.53 53.74
C HIS A 134 9.12 -16.64 54.83
N THR A 135 9.21 -15.31 54.73
CA THR A 135 8.62 -14.42 55.74
C THR A 135 7.11 -14.29 55.55
N ALA A 136 6.33 -14.59 56.60
CA ALA A 136 4.89 -14.43 56.60
C ALA A 136 4.52 -12.94 56.54
N THR A 137 4.02 -12.48 55.38
CA THR A 137 3.53 -11.11 55.20
C THR A 137 2.04 -11.02 55.54
N HIS A 138 1.66 -10.10 56.42
CA HIS A 138 0.27 -9.83 56.78
C HIS A 138 -0.22 -8.56 56.08
N ILE A 139 -1.43 -8.61 55.50
CA ILE A 139 -2.02 -7.50 54.75
C ILE A 139 -3.23 -6.95 55.50
N ASP A 140 -3.19 -5.63 55.73
CA ASP A 140 -4.27 -4.87 56.33
C ASP A 140 -4.76 -3.76 55.38
N TRP A 141 -6.08 -3.60 55.29
CA TRP A 141 -6.69 -2.52 54.51
C TRP A 141 -7.22 -1.41 55.42
N TRP A 142 -7.00 -0.17 55.00
CA TRP A 142 -7.42 1.02 55.73
C TRP A 142 -8.24 1.92 54.82
N ARG A 143 -9.23 2.59 55.40
CA ARG A 143 -10.07 3.57 54.73
C ARG A 143 -10.08 4.85 55.55
N ASN A 144 -9.63 5.96 54.95
CA ASN A 144 -9.52 7.26 55.65
C ASN A 144 -8.84 7.15 57.03
N GLY A 145 -7.76 6.36 57.13
CA GLY A 145 -7.00 6.16 58.36
C GLY A 145 -7.58 5.17 59.38
N SER A 146 -8.72 4.52 59.10
CA SER A 146 -9.31 3.47 59.96
C SER A 146 -9.21 2.08 59.34
N LYS A 147 -8.81 1.07 60.13
CA LYS A 147 -8.68 -0.33 59.67
C LYS A 147 -10.05 -0.90 59.28
N ILE A 148 -10.15 -1.42 58.07
CA ILE A 148 -11.37 -1.99 57.51
C ILE A 148 -11.59 -3.37 58.11
N ARG A 149 -12.83 -3.63 58.57
CA ARG A 149 -13.26 -4.95 59.03
C ARG A 149 -14.26 -5.54 58.03
N PRO A 150 -14.14 -6.83 57.67
CA PRO A 150 -15.10 -7.48 56.79
C PRO A 150 -16.52 -7.45 57.37
N HIS A 151 -17.52 -7.26 56.51
CA HIS A 151 -18.93 -7.40 56.83
C HIS A 151 -19.72 -7.76 55.57
N ALA A 152 -21.05 -7.86 55.65
CA ALA A 152 -21.91 -8.32 54.53
C ALA A 152 -21.71 -7.63 53.16
N ARG A 153 -21.07 -6.47 53.11
CA ARG A 153 -20.83 -5.68 51.89
C ARG A 153 -19.34 -5.46 51.58
N ILE A 154 -18.45 -5.81 52.50
CA ILE A 154 -17.01 -5.63 52.41
C ILE A 154 -16.36 -6.99 52.69
N LEU A 155 -15.78 -7.61 51.67
CA LEU A 155 -15.16 -8.92 51.74
C LEU A 155 -13.64 -8.77 51.58
N LEU A 156 -12.88 -9.55 52.34
CA LEU A 156 -11.43 -9.72 52.15
C LEU A 156 -11.21 -11.11 51.57
N GLU A 157 -10.64 -11.15 50.38
CA GLU A 157 -10.40 -12.35 49.58
C GLU A 157 -8.88 -12.54 49.38
N ASP A 158 -8.45 -13.74 48.94
CA ASP A 158 -7.06 -14.06 48.61
C ASP A 158 -6.05 -13.74 49.72
N GLY A 159 -6.31 -14.21 50.95
CA GLY A 159 -5.42 -13.96 52.09
C GLY A 159 -5.30 -12.47 52.47
N ASN A 160 -6.39 -11.71 52.29
CA ASN A 160 -6.51 -10.26 52.46
C ASN A 160 -5.81 -9.42 51.37
N SER A 161 -5.28 -10.03 50.32
CA SER A 161 -4.67 -9.29 49.20
C SER A 161 -5.70 -8.61 48.29
N SER A 162 -6.98 -8.98 48.40
CA SER A 162 -8.09 -8.41 47.63
C SER A 162 -9.19 -7.88 48.55
N LEU A 163 -9.60 -6.61 48.38
CA LEU A 163 -10.73 -5.98 49.08
C LEU A 163 -11.91 -5.77 48.13
N LYS A 164 -13.03 -6.45 48.37
CA LYS A 164 -14.24 -6.40 47.54
C LYS A 164 -15.38 -5.67 48.23
N ILE A 165 -15.93 -4.65 47.57
CA ILE A 165 -17.06 -3.83 48.01
C ILE A 165 -18.27 -4.17 47.13
N LEU A 166 -19.30 -4.78 47.72
CA LEU A 166 -20.52 -5.15 47.01
C LEU A 166 -21.48 -3.96 46.90
N ALA A 167 -22.09 -3.78 45.74
CA ALA A 167 -23.05 -2.73 45.43
C ALA A 167 -22.61 -1.34 45.96
N ALA A 168 -21.48 -0.83 45.46
CA ALA A 168 -20.83 0.37 45.96
C ALA A 168 -21.80 1.57 46.04
N LYS A 169 -21.71 2.36 47.11
CA LYS A 169 -22.52 3.56 47.33
C LYS A 169 -21.66 4.80 47.16
N GLU A 170 -22.25 5.96 46.91
CA GLU A 170 -21.50 7.24 46.90
C GLU A 170 -20.67 7.42 48.17
N SER A 171 -21.24 7.02 49.30
CA SER A 171 -20.60 7.00 50.60
C SER A 171 -19.41 6.04 50.71
N ASP A 172 -19.10 5.21 49.71
CA ASP A 172 -17.93 4.34 49.65
C ASP A 172 -16.71 5.03 49.02
N SER A 173 -16.90 6.22 48.48
CA SER A 173 -15.82 7.07 47.97
C SER A 173 -14.82 7.40 49.07
N ALA A 174 -13.56 7.05 48.89
CA ALA A 174 -12.48 7.26 49.85
C ALA A 174 -11.13 6.89 49.23
N ARG A 175 -10.04 7.26 49.93
CA ARG A 175 -8.71 6.69 49.69
C ARG A 175 -8.56 5.42 50.53
N TYR A 176 -8.30 4.31 49.85
CA TYR A 176 -8.06 3.00 50.44
C TYR A 176 -6.55 2.73 50.45
N VAL A 177 -6.01 2.33 51.60
CA VAL A 177 -4.58 2.04 51.79
C VAL A 177 -4.43 0.55 52.08
N CYS A 178 -3.58 -0.13 51.30
CA CYS A 178 -3.11 -1.47 51.58
C CYS A 178 -1.77 -1.38 52.31
N GLN A 179 -1.70 -1.94 53.51
CA GLN A 179 -0.49 -2.00 54.33
C GLN A 179 -0.03 -3.46 54.43
N ALA A 180 1.20 -3.72 54.00
CA ALA A 180 1.85 -5.02 54.11
C ALA A 180 2.90 -4.96 55.23
N ARG A 181 2.85 -5.89 56.18
CA ARG A 181 3.81 -5.98 57.29
C ARG A 181 4.49 -7.34 57.35
N ASN A 182 5.78 -7.34 57.65
CA ASN A 182 6.52 -8.52 58.10
C ASN A 182 7.19 -8.22 59.46
N ALA A 183 8.05 -9.11 59.94
CA ALA A 183 8.76 -8.94 61.21
C ALA A 183 9.72 -7.75 61.24
N HIS A 184 10.14 -7.22 60.07
CA HIS A 184 11.19 -6.21 59.94
C HIS A 184 10.67 -4.83 59.50
N GLY A 185 9.37 -4.68 59.29
CA GLY A 185 8.74 -3.39 59.00
C GLY A 185 7.44 -3.53 58.24
N PHE A 186 6.92 -2.39 57.79
CA PHE A 186 5.73 -2.33 56.96
C PHE A 186 5.97 -1.44 55.73
N ALA A 187 5.23 -1.70 54.67
CA ALA A 187 5.14 -0.85 53.51
C ALA A 187 3.65 -0.56 53.23
N GLU A 188 3.36 0.62 52.68
CA GLU A 188 1.99 1.02 52.31
C GLU A 188 1.89 1.46 50.86
N THR A 189 0.71 1.23 50.29
CA THR A 189 0.32 1.73 48.97
C THR A 189 -1.17 2.06 48.97
N SER A 190 -1.64 2.95 48.08
CA SER A 190 -3.00 3.48 48.17
C SER A 190 -3.69 3.67 46.81
N ALA A 191 -5.03 3.60 46.80
CA ALA A 191 -5.88 3.86 45.65
C ALA A 191 -7.10 4.73 46.04
N ASP A 192 -7.48 5.66 45.15
CA ASP A 192 -8.66 6.50 45.33
C ASP A 192 -9.88 5.89 44.62
N LEU A 193 -10.96 5.65 45.36
CA LEU A 193 -12.25 5.23 44.83
C LEU A 193 -13.21 6.42 44.85
N ASN A 194 -13.80 6.76 43.70
CA ASN A 194 -14.81 7.81 43.58
C ASN A 194 -16.10 7.21 43.00
N VAL A 195 -17.15 7.09 43.80
CA VAL A 195 -18.44 6.50 43.44
C VAL A 195 -19.46 7.63 43.22
N VAL A 196 -20.04 7.70 42.02
CA VAL A 196 -21.03 8.72 41.62
C VAL A 196 -22.43 8.14 41.50
N GLY A 197 -23.43 8.90 41.94
CA GLY A 197 -24.85 8.59 41.74
C GLY A 197 -25.27 8.67 40.28
N VAL A 198 -26.17 7.78 39.87
CA VAL A 198 -26.75 7.78 38.54
C VAL A 198 -28.15 8.38 38.61
N GLU A 199 -28.36 9.52 37.97
CA GLU A 199 -29.68 10.10 37.76
C GLU A 199 -30.40 9.31 36.65
N TYR A 200 -31.44 8.57 37.00
CA TYR A 200 -32.24 7.83 36.04
C TYR A 200 -33.18 8.78 35.27
N LYS A 201 -33.18 8.67 33.94
CA LYS A 201 -33.94 9.55 33.04
C LYS A 201 -34.85 8.72 32.14
N PRO A 202 -36.17 9.02 32.08
CA PRO A 202 -37.04 8.38 31.10
C PRO A 202 -36.60 8.75 29.68
N PRO A 203 -36.96 7.95 28.66
CA PRO A 203 -36.59 8.20 27.28
C PRO A 203 -37.18 9.52 26.79
N ARG A 204 -36.38 10.30 26.07
CA ARG A 204 -36.79 11.51 25.36
C ARG A 204 -36.28 11.42 23.92
N LEU A 205 -37.16 11.58 22.94
CA LEU A 205 -36.74 11.66 21.54
C LEU A 205 -36.08 13.01 21.29
N VAL A 206 -34.85 12.98 20.79
CA VAL A 206 -34.04 14.15 20.41
C VAL A 206 -34.24 14.47 18.94
N TYR A 207 -34.37 13.42 18.13
CA TYR A 207 -34.77 13.53 16.74
C TYR A 207 -35.99 12.67 16.52
N GLU A 208 -37.02 13.28 15.98
CA GLU A 208 -38.30 12.66 15.67
C GLU A 208 -38.46 12.59 14.15
N PRO A 209 -39.07 11.51 13.62
CA PRO A 209 -39.35 11.43 12.20
C PRO A 209 -40.46 12.42 11.82
N GLN A 210 -40.39 12.94 10.60
CA GLN A 210 -41.40 13.84 10.05
C GLN A 210 -42.03 13.24 8.81
N ASP A 211 -43.29 13.63 8.55
CA ASP A 211 -44.00 13.25 7.33
C ASP A 211 -43.17 13.62 6.11
N MET A 212 -43.07 12.69 5.16
CA MET A 212 -42.29 12.89 3.95
C MET A 212 -42.91 12.22 2.75
N GLU A 213 -42.67 12.84 1.61
CA GLU A 213 -43.06 12.31 0.31
C GLU A 213 -41.79 12.10 -0.50
N VAL A 214 -41.60 10.88 -0.99
CA VAL A 214 -40.35 10.42 -1.62
C VAL A 214 -40.67 9.60 -2.86
N GLU A 215 -39.79 9.64 -3.85
CA GLU A 215 -39.98 8.92 -5.11
C GLU A 215 -39.75 7.41 -4.96
N PHE A 216 -40.39 6.61 -5.82
CA PHE A 216 -40.13 5.18 -5.90
C PHE A 216 -38.63 4.87 -6.10
N GLY A 217 -38.12 3.88 -5.39
CA GLY A 217 -36.72 3.46 -5.41
C GLY A 217 -35.81 4.28 -4.49
N ALA A 218 -36.27 5.41 -3.93
CA ALA A 218 -35.48 6.23 -3.04
C ALA A 218 -35.07 5.48 -1.77
N ILE A 219 -33.96 5.94 -1.18
CA ILE A 219 -33.57 5.55 0.18
C ILE A 219 -34.27 6.51 1.13
N VAL A 220 -35.12 5.95 2.01
CA VAL A 220 -35.86 6.73 3.01
C VAL A 220 -35.10 6.67 4.32
N GLU A 221 -34.71 7.82 4.84
CA GLU A 221 -34.16 7.95 6.18
C GLU A 221 -35.20 8.55 7.11
N LEU A 222 -35.65 7.77 8.09
CA LEU A 222 -36.51 8.21 9.16
C LEU A 222 -35.65 8.41 10.42
N PRO A 223 -35.31 9.66 10.77
CA PRO A 223 -34.49 9.92 11.94
C PRO A 223 -35.26 9.54 13.19
N CYS A 224 -34.63 8.76 14.07
CA CYS A 224 -35.12 8.58 15.42
C CYS A 224 -33.94 8.38 16.36
N ARG A 225 -33.78 9.30 17.30
CA ARG A 225 -32.75 9.25 18.32
C ARG A 225 -33.37 9.53 19.66
N ALA A 226 -33.08 8.69 20.64
CA ALA A 226 -33.55 8.85 22.00
C ALA A 226 -32.37 9.07 22.96
N GLU A 227 -32.58 9.91 23.96
CA GLU A 227 -31.76 10.03 25.16
C GLU A 227 -32.53 9.43 26.34
N GLY A 228 -31.82 8.84 27.30
CA GLY A 228 -32.41 8.30 28.51
C GLY A 228 -31.37 7.51 29.29
N GLN A 229 -31.63 7.29 30.58
CA GLN A 229 -30.72 6.57 31.47
C GLN A 229 -31.54 5.57 32.30
N PRO A 230 -31.44 4.26 32.04
CA PRO A 230 -30.59 3.58 31.06
C PRO A 230 -30.87 3.94 29.59
N GLN A 231 -29.89 3.71 28.71
CA GLN A 231 -30.02 4.03 27.28
C GLN A 231 -31.28 3.37 26.67
N PRO A 232 -32.20 4.15 26.07
CA PRO A 232 -33.47 3.60 25.58
C PRO A 232 -33.29 2.67 24.38
N LYS A 233 -34.02 1.55 24.39
CA LYS A 233 -34.15 0.67 23.23
C LYS A 233 -35.16 1.27 22.25
N ILE A 234 -34.75 1.45 20.99
CA ILE A 234 -35.60 1.96 19.91
C ILE A 234 -36.19 0.80 19.11
N VAL A 235 -37.50 0.88 18.85
CA VAL A 235 -38.27 -0.08 18.04
C VAL A 235 -39.11 0.68 17.01
N TRP A 236 -39.15 0.17 15.78
CA TRP A 236 -39.94 0.74 14.71
C TRP A 236 -41.13 -0.14 14.31
N LYS A 237 -42.27 0.48 14.06
CA LYS A 237 -43.47 -0.16 13.50
C LYS A 237 -43.92 0.56 12.23
N LYS A 238 -44.37 -0.19 11.23
CA LYS A 238 -45.11 0.30 10.06
C LYS A 238 -46.56 -0.15 10.19
N ASP A 239 -47.50 0.79 10.20
CA ASP A 239 -48.94 0.53 10.25
C ASP A 239 -49.30 -0.46 11.39
N GLY A 240 -48.65 -0.32 12.55
CA GLY A 240 -48.85 -1.17 13.73
C GLY A 240 -48.04 -2.47 13.77
N THR A 241 -47.39 -2.88 12.68
CA THR A 241 -46.58 -4.11 12.57
C THR A 241 -45.10 -3.78 12.73
N LEU A 242 -44.32 -4.62 13.42
CA LEU A 242 -42.86 -4.42 13.52
C LEU A 242 -42.21 -4.37 12.12
N VAL A 243 -41.35 -3.38 11.90
CA VAL A 243 -40.72 -3.15 10.59
C VAL A 243 -39.94 -4.37 10.09
N GLU A 244 -39.24 -5.09 10.98
CA GLU A 244 -38.51 -6.32 10.64
C GLU A 244 -39.44 -7.40 10.04
N LEU A 245 -40.69 -7.47 10.49
CA LEU A 245 -41.69 -8.42 9.99
C LEU A 245 -42.36 -7.91 8.71
N ALA A 246 -42.50 -6.60 8.55
CA ALA A 246 -43.21 -5.99 7.43
C ALA A 246 -42.34 -5.78 6.18
N LEU A 247 -41.04 -5.51 6.33
CA LEU A 247 -40.16 -5.02 5.25
C LEU A 247 -38.90 -5.87 4.99
N GLY A 248 -38.60 -6.85 5.86
CA GLY A 248 -37.51 -7.82 5.68
C GLY A 248 -36.11 -7.18 5.54
N ASN A 249 -35.28 -7.71 4.63
CA ASN A 249 -33.87 -7.29 4.46
C ASN A 249 -33.68 -5.91 3.80
N ARG A 250 -34.76 -5.20 3.43
CA ARG A 250 -34.68 -3.87 2.79
C ARG A 250 -34.53 -2.72 3.78
N THR A 251 -34.49 -3.01 5.08
CA THR A 251 -34.33 -1.99 6.11
C THR A 251 -33.07 -2.17 6.93
N ARG A 252 -32.48 -1.06 7.38
CA ARG A 252 -31.34 -1.06 8.29
C ARG A 252 -31.54 -0.02 9.39
N LEU A 253 -31.30 -0.42 10.63
CA LEU A 253 -31.24 0.51 11.76
C LEU A 253 -29.82 1.06 11.92
N SER A 254 -29.73 2.38 12.07
CA SER A 254 -28.49 3.06 12.41
C SER A 254 -28.07 2.74 13.84
N LYS A 255 -26.79 2.95 14.18
CA LYS A 255 -26.30 2.82 15.57
C LYS A 255 -27.00 3.77 16.56
N HIS A 256 -27.70 4.80 16.05
CA HIS A 256 -28.40 5.80 16.85
C HIS A 256 -29.93 5.66 16.82
N GLY A 257 -30.46 4.66 16.11
CA GLY A 257 -31.90 4.34 16.08
C GLY A 257 -32.69 4.80 14.86
N SER A 258 -32.07 5.56 13.95
CA SER A 258 -32.71 5.98 12.69
C SER A 258 -32.94 4.78 11.77
N LEU A 259 -34.09 4.74 11.11
CA LEU A 259 -34.48 3.68 10.18
C LEU A 259 -34.14 4.11 8.75
N TYR A 260 -33.35 3.28 8.05
CA TYR A 260 -33.15 3.39 6.61
C TYR A 260 -33.98 2.32 5.91
N LEU A 261 -34.78 2.72 4.92
CA LEU A 261 -35.44 1.82 3.97
C LEU A 261 -34.80 2.00 2.60
N TYR A 262 -34.29 0.91 2.03
CA TYR A 262 -33.69 0.88 0.70
C TYR A 262 -34.70 0.39 -0.34
N ASN A 263 -34.69 1.02 -1.53
CA ASN A 263 -35.56 0.66 -2.65
C ASN A 263 -37.05 0.74 -2.28
N ALA A 264 -37.52 1.93 -1.91
CA ALA A 264 -38.89 2.16 -1.49
C ALA A 264 -39.91 1.92 -2.63
N SER A 265 -41.02 1.25 -2.32
CA SER A 265 -42.07 0.84 -3.25
C SER A 265 -43.43 1.39 -2.82
N ALA A 266 -44.43 1.33 -3.69
CA ALA A 266 -45.77 1.80 -3.35
C ALA A 266 -46.35 1.15 -2.08
N LEU A 267 -46.01 -0.12 -1.82
CA LEU A 267 -46.42 -0.87 -0.62
C LEU A 267 -45.77 -0.36 0.67
N ASP A 268 -44.68 0.40 0.54
CA ASP A 268 -43.95 0.97 1.67
C ASP A 268 -44.58 2.29 2.15
N THR A 269 -45.57 2.82 1.42
CA THR A 269 -46.44 3.90 1.89
C THR A 269 -47.16 3.46 3.15
N GLY A 270 -47.12 4.31 4.18
CA GLY A 270 -47.70 3.98 5.49
C GLY A 270 -47.20 4.88 6.60
N ARG A 271 -47.76 4.69 7.79
CA ARG A 271 -47.35 5.41 9.00
C ARG A 271 -46.27 4.61 9.72
N TYR A 272 -45.11 5.23 9.91
CA TYR A 272 -43.98 4.68 10.63
C TYR A 272 -43.91 5.29 12.02
N GLU A 273 -43.87 4.46 13.05
CA GLU A 273 -43.80 4.86 14.45
C GLU A 273 -42.47 4.40 15.06
N CYS A 274 -41.72 5.34 15.61
CA CYS A 274 -40.56 5.07 16.45
C CYS A 274 -40.97 5.07 17.92
N SER A 275 -40.58 4.03 18.66
CA SER A 275 -40.79 3.89 20.09
C SER A 275 -39.47 3.66 20.81
N ALA A 276 -39.07 4.58 21.69
CA ALA A 276 -37.92 4.44 22.57
C ALA A 276 -38.38 4.09 23.99
N SER A 277 -37.84 3.01 24.58
CA SER A 277 -38.21 2.56 25.94
C SER A 277 -37.01 2.17 26.78
N ASN A 278 -37.04 2.51 28.07
CA ASN A 278 -36.17 1.94 29.11
C ASN A 278 -37.03 1.59 30.34
N ASP A 279 -36.41 1.12 31.42
CA ASP A 279 -37.11 0.67 32.63
C ASP A 279 -37.82 1.81 33.40
N HIS A 280 -37.64 3.06 32.98
CA HIS A 280 -38.20 4.26 33.61
C HIS A 280 -39.18 5.02 32.72
N GLY A 281 -39.43 4.58 31.48
CA GLY A 281 -40.45 5.23 30.64
C GLY A 281 -40.39 4.83 29.17
N ARG A 282 -41.26 5.48 28.38
CA ARG A 282 -41.36 5.32 26.93
C ARG A 282 -41.65 6.67 26.26
N ALA A 283 -41.02 6.93 25.12
CA ALA A 283 -41.35 8.04 24.23
C ALA A 283 -41.57 7.52 22.80
N THR A 284 -42.56 8.09 22.09
CA THR A 284 -42.97 7.66 20.75
C THR A 284 -43.20 8.83 19.82
N ALA A 285 -42.85 8.70 18.55
CA ALA A 285 -43.16 9.66 17.49
C ALA A 285 -43.49 8.91 16.19
N SER A 286 -44.33 9.50 15.33
CA SER A 286 -44.75 8.86 14.07
C SER A 286 -44.71 9.81 12.89
N ALA A 287 -44.41 9.27 11.70
CA ALA A 287 -44.39 9.98 10.44
C ALA A 287 -45.13 9.19 9.34
N LEU A 288 -45.85 9.90 8.48
CA LEU A 288 -46.42 9.35 7.26
C LEU A 288 -45.39 9.43 6.12
N VAL A 289 -45.06 8.28 5.56
CA VAL A 289 -44.22 8.19 4.35
C VAL A 289 -45.13 7.93 3.16
N ARG A 290 -45.11 8.80 2.16
CA ARG A 290 -45.81 8.63 0.88
C ARG A 290 -44.81 8.36 -0.23
N ILE A 291 -44.97 7.24 -0.93
CA ILE A 291 -44.13 6.91 -2.08
C ILE A 291 -44.84 7.39 -3.35
N ARG A 292 -44.30 8.42 -4.01
CA ARG A 292 -44.75 8.83 -5.34
C ARG A 292 -44.35 7.77 -6.36
N GLN A 293 -45.35 7.29 -7.10
CA GLN A 293 -45.09 6.45 -8.27
C GLN A 293 -44.61 7.36 -9.40
N PRO A 294 -43.51 7.03 -10.08
CA PRO A 294 -43.13 7.72 -11.29
C PRO A 294 -44.21 7.46 -12.33
N THR A 295 -44.62 8.50 -13.07
CA THR A 295 -45.36 8.28 -14.32
C THR A 295 -44.53 7.36 -15.22
N ALA A 296 -45.18 6.60 -16.10
CA ALA A 296 -44.52 5.56 -16.90
C ALA A 296 -43.29 6.05 -17.73
N SER A 297 -43.15 7.36 -17.92
CA SER A 297 -41.98 8.05 -18.49
C SER A 297 -40.76 8.11 -17.56
N ASP A 298 -40.95 8.24 -16.25
CA ASP A 298 -39.89 8.61 -15.29
C ASP A 298 -39.17 7.39 -14.71
N GLY A 299 -39.77 6.20 -14.81
CA GLY A 299 -39.15 4.92 -14.47
C GLY A 299 -38.30 4.30 -15.59
N LEU A 300 -38.13 4.95 -16.75
CA LEU A 300 -37.36 4.42 -17.87
C LEU A 300 -35.88 4.22 -17.50
N VAL A 301 -35.21 5.30 -17.05
CA VAL A 301 -33.79 5.29 -16.72
C VAL A 301 -33.50 4.34 -15.57
N LEU A 302 -34.31 4.36 -14.51
CA LEU A 302 -34.10 3.50 -13.35
C LEU A 302 -34.28 2.01 -13.68
N ARG A 303 -35.26 1.65 -14.52
CA ARG A 303 -35.44 0.27 -14.99
C ARG A 303 -34.24 -0.19 -15.82
N ALA A 304 -33.87 0.58 -16.84
CA ALA A 304 -32.73 0.27 -17.70
C ALA A 304 -31.40 0.22 -16.91
N PHE A 305 -31.24 1.10 -15.91
CA PHE A 305 -30.07 1.15 -15.03
C PHE A 305 -29.98 -0.08 -14.11
N ASN A 306 -31.11 -0.51 -13.54
CA ASN A 306 -31.15 -1.72 -12.71
C ASN A 306 -30.85 -2.98 -13.54
N GLU A 307 -31.38 -3.08 -14.75
CA GLU A 307 -31.06 -4.16 -15.70
C GLU A 307 -29.57 -4.14 -16.08
N ALA A 308 -29.02 -2.97 -16.39
CA ALA A 308 -27.58 -2.80 -16.65
C ALA A 308 -26.72 -3.24 -15.46
N THR A 309 -27.09 -2.83 -14.24
CA THR A 309 -26.38 -3.16 -13.00
C THR A 309 -26.36 -4.66 -12.76
N GLN A 310 -27.52 -5.33 -12.87
CA GLN A 310 -27.60 -6.78 -12.69
C GLN A 310 -26.77 -7.53 -13.73
N GLU A 311 -26.76 -7.06 -14.97
CA GLU A 311 -25.97 -7.67 -16.04
C GLU A 311 -24.46 -7.50 -15.82
N ILE A 312 -24.02 -6.29 -15.45
CA ILE A 312 -22.63 -5.98 -15.14
C ILE A 312 -22.15 -6.77 -13.93
N ASP A 313 -22.90 -6.75 -12.84
CA ASP A 313 -22.52 -7.47 -11.62
C ASP A 313 -22.51 -8.98 -11.86
N ARG A 314 -23.43 -9.52 -12.68
CA ARG A 314 -23.39 -10.92 -13.10
C ARG A 314 -22.15 -11.23 -13.94
N ALA A 315 -21.82 -10.41 -14.94
CA ALA A 315 -20.64 -10.64 -15.79
C ALA A 315 -19.32 -10.53 -15.00
N ILE A 316 -19.23 -9.58 -14.07
CA ILE A 316 -18.11 -9.43 -13.14
C ILE A 316 -18.04 -10.64 -12.22
N ASN A 317 -19.14 -11.03 -11.58
CA ASN A 317 -19.18 -12.16 -10.66
C ASN A 317 -18.89 -13.48 -11.37
N ASN A 318 -19.39 -13.71 -12.59
CA ASN A 318 -19.03 -14.87 -13.41
C ASN A 318 -17.53 -14.88 -13.70
N THR A 319 -16.97 -13.72 -14.10
CA THR A 319 -15.53 -13.58 -14.34
C THR A 319 -14.73 -13.86 -13.05
N LEU A 320 -15.18 -13.35 -11.91
CA LEU A 320 -14.60 -13.61 -10.58
C LEU A 320 -14.71 -15.10 -10.21
N GLU A 321 -15.88 -15.73 -10.35
CA GLU A 321 -16.06 -17.15 -10.05
C GLU A 321 -15.20 -18.04 -10.95
N MET A 322 -15.10 -17.73 -12.25
CA MET A 322 -14.19 -18.42 -13.16
C MET A 322 -12.72 -18.27 -12.76
N LEU A 323 -12.37 -17.11 -12.21
CA LEU A 323 -11.01 -16.78 -11.75
C LEU A 323 -10.68 -17.37 -10.38
N PHE A 324 -11.66 -17.45 -9.49
CA PHE A 324 -11.47 -17.65 -8.05
C PHE A 324 -12.14 -18.94 -7.51
N ASN A 325 -12.77 -19.78 -8.34
CA ASN A 325 -13.35 -21.06 -7.89
C ASN A 325 -12.27 -22.18 -7.82
N PRO A 326 -11.90 -22.65 -6.61
CA PRO A 326 -10.86 -23.67 -6.42
C PRO A 326 -11.27 -25.09 -6.87
N ASN A 327 -12.56 -25.36 -7.11
CA ASN A 327 -13.11 -26.69 -7.42
C ASN A 327 -13.40 -26.90 -8.92
N SER A 328 -13.13 -25.92 -9.77
CA SER A 328 -13.31 -26.05 -11.22
C SER A 328 -12.26 -27.01 -11.82
N ARG A 329 -12.71 -28.11 -12.45
CA ARG A 329 -11.85 -29.03 -13.23
C ARG A 329 -11.14 -28.36 -14.42
N SER A 330 -11.60 -27.18 -14.81
CA SER A 330 -10.85 -26.24 -15.64
C SER A 330 -9.94 -25.46 -14.69
N ARG A 331 -8.63 -25.76 -14.68
CA ARG A 331 -7.59 -24.85 -14.17
C ARG A 331 -7.75 -23.50 -14.92
N GLY A 332 -8.61 -22.62 -14.40
CA GLY A 332 -9.17 -21.50 -15.15
C GLY A 332 -8.12 -20.43 -15.38
N ASN A 333 -7.63 -20.31 -16.63
CA ASN A 333 -6.61 -19.36 -17.12
C ASN A 333 -6.24 -18.24 -16.13
N PRO A 334 -5.31 -18.48 -15.18
CA PRO A 334 -4.94 -17.47 -14.19
C PRO A 334 -4.41 -16.10 -14.70
N PHE A 335 -4.23 -15.90 -16.01
CA PHE A 335 -3.72 -14.67 -16.63
C PHE A 335 -4.81 -13.64 -16.83
N GLN A 336 -6.04 -14.11 -16.66
CA GLN A 336 -7.14 -13.23 -16.49
C GLN A 336 -6.97 -12.37 -15.24
N LEU A 337 -6.13 -12.68 -14.25
CA LEU A 337 -5.94 -11.79 -13.08
C LEU A 337 -5.01 -10.61 -13.33
N SER A 338 -3.97 -10.76 -14.16
CA SER A 338 -3.15 -9.62 -14.61
C SER A 338 -3.90 -8.74 -15.62
N ARG A 339 -4.94 -9.27 -16.27
CA ARG A 339 -5.78 -8.55 -17.25
C ARG A 339 -7.15 -8.15 -16.73
N PHE A 340 -7.50 -8.58 -15.54
CA PHE A 340 -8.72 -8.19 -14.87
C PHE A 340 -8.37 -7.04 -13.95
N PRO A 341 -9.01 -5.87 -14.12
CA PRO A 341 -8.75 -4.72 -13.28
C PRO A 341 -8.83 -5.09 -11.80
N ASP A 342 -7.92 -4.56 -10.99
CA ASP A 342 -7.96 -4.73 -9.53
C ASP A 342 -9.19 -4.02 -8.92
N ALA A 343 -9.32 -4.02 -7.60
CA ALA A 343 -10.48 -3.40 -6.96
C ALA A 343 -10.60 -1.89 -7.25
N VAL A 344 -9.48 -1.18 -7.42
CA VAL A 344 -9.44 0.26 -7.70
C VAL A 344 -9.80 0.52 -9.17
N GLY A 345 -9.19 -0.22 -10.10
CA GLY A 345 -9.47 -0.18 -11.52
C GLY A 345 -10.91 -0.55 -11.85
N ARG A 346 -11.49 -1.54 -11.15
CA ARG A 346 -12.93 -1.84 -11.28
C ARG A 346 -13.80 -0.67 -10.86
N ARG A 347 -13.47 0.01 -9.75
CA ARG A 347 -14.21 1.21 -9.31
C ARG A 347 -14.07 2.36 -10.32
N ALA A 348 -12.92 2.49 -10.98
CA ALA A 348 -12.67 3.53 -11.98
C ALA A 348 -13.41 3.27 -13.31
N ALA A 349 -13.45 2.03 -13.79
CA ALA A 349 -14.06 1.67 -15.08
C ALA A 349 -15.58 1.46 -15.02
N ARG A 350 -16.11 0.90 -13.91
CA ARG A 350 -17.52 0.53 -13.76
C ARG A 350 -18.52 1.67 -14.06
N PRO A 351 -18.28 2.94 -13.69
CA PRO A 351 -19.21 4.03 -14.00
C PRO A 351 -19.49 4.22 -15.48
N ALA A 352 -18.45 4.18 -16.33
CA ALA A 352 -18.63 4.32 -17.77
C ALA A 352 -19.41 3.13 -18.36
N GLU A 353 -19.10 1.91 -17.92
CA GLU A 353 -19.80 0.71 -18.40
C GLU A 353 -21.29 0.67 -18.00
N LEU A 354 -21.63 1.02 -16.75
CA LEU A 354 -23.01 1.14 -16.30
C LEU A 354 -23.80 2.13 -17.15
N PHE A 355 -23.16 3.26 -17.44
CA PHE A 355 -23.75 4.31 -18.24
C PHE A 355 -24.01 3.82 -19.69
N GLU A 356 -22.98 3.31 -20.37
CA GLU A 356 -23.08 2.80 -21.74
C GLU A 356 -24.14 1.70 -21.83
N ARG A 357 -24.19 0.79 -20.85
CA ARG A 357 -25.13 -0.32 -20.85
C ARG A 357 -26.56 0.11 -20.59
N THR A 358 -26.78 1.11 -19.76
CA THR A 358 -28.11 1.68 -19.53
C THR A 358 -28.68 2.27 -20.82
N LEU A 359 -27.85 2.98 -21.61
CA LEU A 359 -28.27 3.48 -22.93
C LEU A 359 -28.63 2.35 -23.89
N LEU A 360 -27.86 1.25 -23.91
CA LEU A 360 -28.19 0.09 -24.74
C LEU A 360 -29.53 -0.56 -24.36
N HIS A 361 -29.85 -0.65 -23.07
CA HIS A 361 -31.16 -1.16 -22.63
C HIS A 361 -32.29 -0.21 -23.03
N ILE A 362 -32.08 1.11 -22.94
CA ILE A 362 -33.05 2.11 -23.45
C ILE A 362 -33.26 1.92 -24.96
N ARG A 363 -32.18 1.72 -25.73
CA ARG A 363 -32.25 1.43 -27.16
C ARG A 363 -33.08 0.19 -27.46
N LYS A 364 -32.82 -0.90 -26.75
CA LYS A 364 -33.58 -2.15 -26.88
C LYS A 364 -35.07 -1.95 -26.59
N MET A 365 -35.42 -1.12 -25.61
CA MET A 365 -36.82 -0.79 -25.32
C MET A 365 -37.51 -0.09 -26.50
N VAL A 366 -36.80 0.74 -27.24
CA VAL A 366 -37.31 1.38 -28.47
C VAL A 366 -37.51 0.37 -29.57
N ASP A 367 -36.50 -0.49 -29.82
CA ASP A 367 -36.55 -1.50 -30.88
C ASP A 367 -37.73 -2.48 -30.69
N VAL A 368 -38.18 -2.73 -29.44
CA VAL A 368 -39.36 -3.57 -29.14
C VAL A 368 -40.68 -2.79 -29.08
N GLY A 369 -40.70 -1.54 -29.54
CA GLY A 369 -41.89 -0.73 -29.69
C GLY A 369 -42.42 -0.08 -28.40
N ALA A 370 -41.61 0.00 -27.32
CA ALA A 370 -42.02 0.71 -26.10
C ALA A 370 -42.21 2.22 -26.32
N PHE A 371 -41.69 2.75 -27.44
CA PHE A 371 -41.84 4.14 -27.88
C PHE A 371 -42.44 4.16 -29.28
N ALA A 372 -43.77 4.12 -29.37
CA ALA A 372 -44.51 3.98 -30.62
C ALA A 372 -44.23 5.07 -31.69
N ASN A 373 -43.59 6.18 -31.31
CA ASN A 373 -43.27 7.31 -32.19
C ASN A 373 -41.77 7.46 -32.51
N ALA A 374 -40.88 6.63 -31.93
CA ALA A 374 -39.45 6.71 -32.19
C ALA A 374 -39.08 5.83 -33.40
N THR A 375 -38.28 6.37 -34.33
CA THR A 375 -37.74 5.62 -35.48
C THR A 375 -36.53 4.80 -35.06
N ASP A 376 -36.13 3.82 -35.88
CA ASP A 376 -34.89 3.05 -35.67
C ASP A 376 -33.62 3.91 -35.68
N ASP A 377 -33.66 5.19 -36.05
CA ASP A 377 -32.50 6.09 -36.08
C ASP A 377 -32.66 7.29 -35.12
N PHE A 378 -33.31 7.05 -33.98
CA PHE A 378 -33.51 8.10 -32.98
C PHE A 378 -32.19 8.51 -32.30
N ARG A 379 -32.12 9.78 -31.89
CA ARG A 379 -31.08 10.28 -30.99
C ARG A 379 -31.51 10.14 -29.54
N TYR A 380 -30.61 9.79 -28.63
CA TYR A 380 -30.98 9.57 -27.23
C TYR A 380 -31.65 10.80 -26.59
N GLU A 381 -31.31 12.00 -27.04
CA GLU A 381 -31.90 13.28 -26.65
C GLU A 381 -33.36 13.45 -27.12
N GLU A 382 -33.83 12.63 -28.06
CA GLU A 382 -35.24 12.57 -28.49
C GLU A 382 -36.08 11.67 -27.58
N ILE A 383 -35.43 10.88 -26.72
CA ILE A 383 -36.06 9.92 -25.80
C ILE A 383 -35.82 10.28 -24.35
N LEU A 384 -34.65 10.81 -24.02
CA LEU A 384 -34.22 11.12 -22.67
C LEU A 384 -34.20 12.63 -22.46
N THR A 385 -34.94 13.09 -21.45
CA THR A 385 -34.91 14.48 -20.99
C THR A 385 -33.57 14.80 -20.32
N PRO A 386 -33.14 16.07 -20.30
CA PRO A 386 -31.94 16.49 -19.57
C PRO A 386 -31.91 16.04 -18.10
N GLU A 387 -33.06 16.01 -17.43
CA GLU A 387 -33.21 15.54 -16.04
C GLU A 387 -32.94 14.03 -15.93
N GLN A 388 -33.50 13.22 -16.84
CA GLN A 388 -33.26 11.78 -16.91
C GLN A 388 -31.78 11.45 -17.21
N LEU A 389 -31.14 12.26 -18.04
CA LEU A 389 -29.72 12.14 -18.34
C LEU A 389 -28.85 12.48 -17.13
N THR A 390 -29.19 13.56 -16.41
CA THR A 390 -28.53 13.96 -15.16
C THR A 390 -28.68 12.87 -14.09
N GLU A 391 -29.86 12.27 -14.00
CA GLU A 391 -30.12 11.16 -13.09
C GLU A 391 -29.29 9.92 -13.45
N LEU A 392 -29.15 9.58 -14.74
CA LEU A 392 -28.27 8.49 -15.17
C LEU A 392 -26.79 8.76 -14.83
N GLU A 393 -26.31 9.99 -15.04
CA GLU A 393 -24.95 10.40 -14.66
C GLU A 393 -24.72 10.21 -13.15
N ARG A 394 -25.70 10.62 -12.33
CA ARG A 394 -25.67 10.47 -10.87
C ARG A 394 -25.70 9.01 -10.43
N LEU A 395 -26.59 8.19 -10.99
CA LEU A 395 -26.76 6.78 -10.65
C LEU A 395 -25.55 5.93 -11.03
N SER A 396 -25.01 6.15 -12.23
CA SER A 396 -23.80 5.44 -12.71
C SER A 396 -22.53 5.86 -12.00
N GLY A 397 -22.50 7.07 -11.41
CA GLY A 397 -21.29 7.66 -10.86
C GLY A 397 -20.32 8.16 -11.93
N CYS A 398 -20.79 8.31 -13.18
CA CYS A 398 -20.04 8.81 -14.33
C CYS A 398 -19.80 10.34 -14.22
N THR A 399 -19.22 10.77 -13.09
CA THR A 399 -18.91 12.16 -12.72
C THR A 399 -17.41 12.35 -12.46
N SER A 400 -16.65 11.25 -12.42
CA SER A 400 -15.30 11.12 -11.87
C SER A 400 -14.23 11.95 -12.60
N HIS A 401 -14.40 12.24 -13.89
CA HIS A 401 -13.43 13.04 -14.66
C HIS A 401 -13.75 14.55 -14.69
N ARG A 402 -14.78 15.00 -13.95
CA ARG A 402 -15.18 16.41 -13.83
C ARG A 402 -14.78 17.06 -12.51
N ARG A 403 -14.40 16.28 -11.49
CA ARG A 403 -13.99 16.84 -10.20
C ARG A 403 -12.59 17.46 -10.33
N THR A 404 -12.55 18.78 -10.30
CA THR A 404 -11.33 19.51 -9.92
C THR A 404 -11.13 19.27 -8.43
N ASP A 405 -10.31 18.29 -8.09
CA ASP A 405 -9.89 18.13 -6.70
C ASP A 405 -9.02 19.33 -6.33
N GLU A 406 -9.43 20.10 -5.32
CA GLU A 406 -8.60 21.16 -4.76
C GLU A 406 -7.38 20.52 -4.08
N CYS A 407 -6.20 21.09 -4.33
CA CYS A 407 -4.96 20.65 -3.69
C CYS A 407 -4.89 21.16 -2.24
N LEU A 408 -5.75 20.62 -1.37
CA LEU A 408 -6.03 21.11 -0.02
C LEU A 408 -4.79 21.17 0.89
N ASN A 409 -3.78 20.31 0.67
CA ASN A 409 -2.54 20.30 1.45
C ASN A 409 -1.36 20.83 0.63
N LEU A 410 -1.38 22.13 0.30
CA LEU A 410 -0.33 22.77 -0.48
C LEU A 410 1.07 22.59 0.15
N CYS A 411 1.19 22.55 1.47
CA CYS A 411 2.48 22.32 2.14
C CYS A 411 3.08 20.94 1.79
N TYR A 412 2.27 19.88 1.82
CA TYR A 412 2.69 18.54 1.39
C TYR A 412 2.96 18.51 -0.11
N HIS A 413 2.02 18.99 -0.93
CA HIS A 413 2.14 18.98 -2.38
C HIS A 413 3.26 19.88 -2.91
N ASN A 414 3.76 20.84 -2.12
CA ASN A 414 4.97 21.60 -2.48
C ASN A 414 6.25 20.76 -2.34
N ARG A 415 6.22 19.70 -1.51
CA ARG A 415 7.43 18.95 -1.15
C ARG A 415 7.49 17.54 -1.74
N TYR A 416 6.34 16.87 -1.83
CA TYR A 416 6.21 15.48 -2.25
C TYR A 416 5.08 15.28 -3.25
N ARG A 417 5.26 14.28 -4.13
CA ARG A 417 4.22 13.80 -5.04
C ARG A 417 3.11 13.10 -4.25
N THR A 418 1.87 13.20 -4.71
CA THR A 418 0.82 12.27 -4.27
C THR A 418 1.07 10.88 -4.84
N MET A 419 0.37 9.85 -4.36
CA MET A 419 0.50 8.50 -4.92
C MET A 419 -0.17 8.38 -6.28
N ASP A 420 -1.27 9.10 -6.48
CA ASP A 420 -2.04 9.12 -7.72
C ASP A 420 -1.55 10.15 -8.74
N GLY A 421 -0.44 10.85 -8.49
CA GLY A 421 0.12 11.87 -9.38
C GLY A 421 -0.66 13.20 -9.45
N LYS A 422 -1.81 13.31 -8.77
CA LYS A 422 -2.56 14.57 -8.68
C LYS A 422 -1.73 15.70 -8.07
N CYS A 423 -2.16 16.93 -8.35
CA CYS A 423 -1.55 18.15 -7.83
C CYS A 423 -0.09 18.35 -8.27
N ASN A 424 0.43 17.59 -9.24
CA ASN A 424 1.69 17.93 -9.89
C ASN A 424 1.53 19.27 -10.62
N ASN A 425 0.54 19.37 -11.50
CA ASN A 425 0.12 20.65 -12.06
C ASN A 425 -0.93 21.30 -11.16
N LEU A 426 -0.66 22.50 -10.63
CA LEU A 426 -1.56 23.17 -9.70
C LEU A 426 -2.77 23.83 -10.38
N ALA A 427 -2.66 24.20 -11.66
CA ALA A 427 -3.76 24.77 -12.44
C ALA A 427 -4.67 23.68 -13.02
N HIS A 428 -4.09 22.52 -13.32
CA HIS A 428 -4.78 21.34 -13.84
C HIS A 428 -4.45 20.09 -12.99
N PRO A 429 -5.02 19.97 -11.77
CA PRO A 429 -4.62 18.95 -10.79
C PRO A 429 -4.66 17.50 -11.24
N THR A 430 -5.41 17.17 -12.30
CA THR A 430 -5.57 15.81 -12.83
C THR A 430 -4.69 15.51 -14.03
N TRP A 431 -3.93 16.46 -14.56
CA TRP A 431 -2.99 16.17 -15.64
C TRP A 431 -1.94 15.17 -15.16
N GLY A 432 -1.80 14.07 -15.87
CA GLY A 432 -0.87 13.00 -15.53
C GLY A 432 -1.22 12.17 -14.30
N SER A 433 -2.39 12.34 -13.67
CA SER A 433 -2.79 11.49 -12.54
C SER A 433 -3.24 10.10 -12.99
N SER A 434 -3.16 9.10 -12.11
CA SER A 434 -3.70 7.76 -12.36
C SER A 434 -5.20 7.81 -12.64
N TYR A 435 -5.68 6.82 -13.40
CA TYR A 435 -7.08 6.69 -13.82
C TYR A 435 -7.64 7.89 -14.61
N THR A 436 -6.79 8.54 -15.40
CA THR A 436 -7.19 9.59 -16.34
C THR A 436 -7.02 9.15 -17.79
N GLY A 437 -7.66 9.86 -18.72
CA GLY A 437 -7.58 9.53 -20.13
C GLY A 437 -6.18 9.76 -20.70
N PHE A 438 -5.73 8.87 -21.59
CA PHE A 438 -4.53 9.14 -22.37
C PHE A 438 -4.66 10.43 -23.17
N ARG A 439 -3.58 11.20 -23.24
CA ARG A 439 -3.54 12.43 -24.04
C ARG A 439 -3.62 12.08 -25.53
N ARG A 440 -4.40 12.85 -26.29
CA ARG A 440 -4.44 12.76 -27.76
C ARG A 440 -3.57 13.83 -28.39
N ILE A 441 -2.67 13.42 -29.28
CA ILE A 441 -1.93 14.32 -30.17
C ILE A 441 -2.73 14.56 -31.46
N LEU A 442 -3.21 13.48 -32.07
CA LEU A 442 -4.09 13.50 -33.24
C LEU A 442 -5.49 13.00 -32.86
N LYS A 443 -6.50 13.46 -33.60
CA LYS A 443 -7.89 13.00 -33.44
C LYS A 443 -7.96 11.48 -33.68
N PRO A 444 -8.64 10.69 -32.83
CA PRO A 444 -8.81 9.26 -33.04
C PRO A 444 -9.63 8.96 -34.31
N ILE A 445 -9.32 7.84 -34.96
CA ILE A 445 -10.05 7.36 -36.15
C ILE A 445 -10.73 6.04 -35.83
N TYR A 446 -12.02 6.13 -35.49
CA TYR A 446 -12.92 4.97 -35.38
C TYR A 446 -13.64 4.75 -36.71
N GLU A 447 -14.03 3.52 -36.98
CA GLU A 447 -14.75 3.09 -38.19
C GLU A 447 -16.09 3.82 -38.37
N ASN A 448 -16.84 3.99 -37.28
CA ASN A 448 -18.06 4.79 -37.23
C ASN A 448 -17.82 6.25 -36.81
N GLY A 449 -16.55 6.69 -36.78
CA GLY A 449 -16.16 8.03 -36.34
C GLY A 449 -16.25 8.27 -34.82
N PHE A 450 -16.66 7.26 -34.03
CA PHE A 450 -17.02 7.46 -32.63
C PHE A 450 -16.40 6.48 -31.64
N SER A 451 -16.63 5.17 -31.80
CA SER A 451 -16.23 4.17 -30.80
C SER A 451 -15.93 2.77 -31.36
N GLN A 452 -16.32 2.50 -32.61
CA GLN A 452 -16.12 1.21 -33.28
C GLN A 452 -14.71 1.15 -33.87
N PRO A 453 -13.83 0.24 -33.42
CA PRO A 453 -12.47 0.10 -33.93
C PRO A 453 -12.43 -0.09 -35.45
N ILE A 454 -11.33 0.34 -36.09
CA ILE A 454 -11.07 0.02 -37.50
C ILE A 454 -10.93 -1.50 -37.68
N GLY A 455 -11.58 -2.05 -38.71
CA GLY A 455 -11.60 -3.49 -38.99
C GLY A 455 -12.66 -4.23 -38.17
N TRP A 456 -13.67 -3.53 -37.67
CA TRP A 456 -14.80 -4.14 -36.98
C TRP A 456 -15.78 -4.75 -37.98
N ASP A 457 -16.18 -4.00 -39.00
CA ASP A 457 -16.87 -4.52 -40.17
C ASP A 457 -15.84 -5.09 -41.16
N LYS A 458 -15.84 -6.43 -41.26
CA LYS A 458 -14.91 -7.16 -42.12
C LYS A 458 -15.11 -6.92 -43.61
N SER A 459 -16.29 -6.43 -44.01
CA SER A 459 -16.61 -6.11 -45.40
C SER A 459 -16.14 -4.72 -45.82
N ARG A 460 -15.80 -3.86 -44.84
CA ARG A 460 -15.47 -2.47 -45.10
C ARG A 460 -14.09 -2.32 -45.73
N LEU A 461 -14.05 -1.51 -46.79
CA LEU A 461 -12.82 -1.14 -47.49
C LEU A 461 -12.30 0.22 -47.01
N TYR A 462 -11.00 0.33 -46.90
CA TYR A 462 -10.25 1.53 -46.56
C TYR A 462 -9.28 1.80 -47.69
N TYR A 463 -9.36 2.98 -48.31
CA TYR A 463 -8.62 3.28 -49.54
C TYR A 463 -8.79 2.20 -50.63
N GLY A 464 -9.99 1.60 -50.73
CA GLY A 464 -10.29 0.55 -51.70
C GLY A 464 -9.84 -0.88 -51.31
N HIS A 465 -9.26 -1.07 -50.12
CA HIS A 465 -8.73 -2.38 -49.67
C HIS A 465 -9.25 -2.79 -48.28
N PRO A 466 -9.45 -4.10 -48.02
CA PRO A 466 -9.82 -4.55 -46.68
C PRO A 466 -8.64 -4.36 -45.70
N LYS A 467 -8.94 -4.23 -44.40
CA LYS A 467 -7.89 -4.23 -43.38
C LYS A 467 -7.41 -5.66 -43.13
N PRO A 468 -6.10 -5.93 -43.17
CA PRO A 468 -5.59 -7.28 -42.94
C PRO A 468 -5.79 -7.72 -41.49
N ALA A 469 -6.01 -9.02 -41.28
CA ALA A 469 -6.03 -9.62 -39.95
C ALA A 469 -4.70 -9.36 -39.23
N ALA A 470 -4.75 -8.96 -37.96
CA ALA A 470 -3.55 -8.63 -37.18
C ALA A 470 -2.54 -9.80 -37.11
N ARG A 471 -3.06 -11.03 -36.97
CA ARG A 471 -2.27 -12.26 -36.97
C ARG A 471 -1.59 -12.51 -38.31
N LEU A 472 -2.28 -12.25 -39.43
CA LEU A 472 -1.68 -12.38 -40.76
C LEU A 472 -0.48 -11.46 -40.91
N VAL A 473 -0.62 -10.18 -40.54
CA VAL A 473 0.49 -9.22 -40.57
C VAL A 473 1.65 -9.70 -39.70
N SER A 474 1.36 -10.17 -38.48
CA SER A 474 2.37 -10.71 -37.57
C SER A 474 3.17 -11.84 -38.23
N THR A 475 2.49 -12.88 -38.71
CA THR A 475 3.14 -14.07 -39.28
C THR A 475 3.84 -13.81 -40.62
N SER A 476 3.42 -12.80 -41.37
CA SER A 476 3.95 -12.54 -42.72
C SER A 476 5.20 -11.64 -42.73
N ILE A 477 5.31 -10.69 -41.79
CA ILE A 477 6.36 -9.66 -41.84
C ILE A 477 6.99 -9.28 -40.49
N ILE A 478 6.42 -9.69 -39.34
CA ILE A 478 6.94 -9.28 -38.03
C ILE A 478 7.65 -10.43 -37.30
N ALA A 479 7.06 -11.63 -37.32
CA ALA A 479 7.61 -12.81 -36.68
C ALA A 479 8.89 -13.30 -37.37
N THR A 480 9.87 -13.73 -36.59
CA THR A 480 11.13 -14.31 -37.07
C THR A 480 11.58 -15.46 -36.18
N ASP A 481 12.12 -16.51 -36.80
CA ASP A 481 12.88 -17.58 -36.15
C ASP A 481 14.37 -17.24 -36.05
N GLU A 482 14.88 -16.44 -36.97
CA GLU A 482 16.23 -15.89 -36.92
C GLU A 482 16.34 -14.75 -35.89
N VAL A 483 17.36 -14.82 -35.04
CA VAL A 483 17.63 -13.81 -34.00
C VAL A 483 19.09 -13.39 -34.07
N THR A 484 19.33 -12.15 -34.53
CA THR A 484 20.64 -11.50 -34.49
C THR A 484 20.83 -10.76 -33.16
N ALA A 485 22.00 -10.92 -32.54
CA ALA A 485 22.38 -10.17 -31.35
C ALA A 485 22.80 -8.73 -31.71
N ASP A 486 22.48 -7.77 -30.85
CA ASP A 486 23.02 -6.42 -30.94
C ASP A 486 24.50 -6.43 -30.54
N ASP A 487 25.34 -5.70 -31.27
CA ASP A 487 26.79 -5.67 -31.08
C ASP A 487 27.25 -4.56 -30.12
N ARG A 488 26.32 -3.73 -29.62
CA ARG A 488 26.64 -2.58 -28.77
C ARG A 488 25.94 -2.59 -27.43
N ILE A 489 24.64 -2.91 -27.40
CA ILE A 489 23.82 -2.80 -26.19
C ILE A 489 23.55 -4.14 -25.52
N THR A 490 23.50 -4.12 -24.20
CA THR A 490 23.12 -5.28 -23.39
C THR A 490 21.61 -5.44 -23.35
N HIS A 491 21.16 -6.60 -22.92
CA HIS A 491 19.76 -6.91 -22.68
C HIS A 491 19.13 -5.99 -21.61
N MET A 492 19.95 -5.37 -20.75
CA MET A 492 19.51 -4.37 -19.77
C MET A 492 18.83 -3.15 -20.42
N VAL A 493 19.15 -2.80 -21.67
CA VAL A 493 18.42 -1.73 -22.40
C VAL A 493 16.96 -2.10 -22.62
N MET A 494 16.68 -3.36 -22.99
CA MET A 494 15.32 -3.87 -23.10
C MET A 494 14.65 -3.87 -21.72
N GLN A 495 15.31 -4.46 -20.72
CA GLN A 495 14.74 -4.62 -19.39
C GLN A 495 14.41 -3.27 -18.74
N TRP A 496 15.27 -2.25 -18.89
CA TRP A 496 15.01 -0.91 -18.38
C TRP A 496 13.89 -0.21 -19.14
N GLY A 497 13.77 -0.44 -20.45
CA GLY A 497 12.64 0.06 -21.24
C GLY A 497 11.30 -0.46 -20.72
N GLN A 498 11.21 -1.76 -20.45
CA GLN A 498 10.02 -2.34 -19.80
C GLN A 498 9.82 -1.80 -18.37
N TRP A 499 10.91 -1.68 -17.60
CA TRP A 499 10.87 -1.18 -16.24
C TRP A 499 10.23 0.22 -16.15
N ILE A 500 10.58 1.14 -17.05
CA ILE A 500 10.04 2.49 -17.05
C ILE A 500 8.66 2.59 -17.74
N ASP A 501 8.37 1.79 -18.76
CA ASP A 501 7.00 1.68 -19.34
C ASP A 501 5.97 1.40 -18.23
N HIS A 502 6.33 0.49 -17.32
CA HIS A 502 5.51 0.13 -16.17
C HIS A 502 5.43 1.19 -15.07
N ASP A 503 6.20 2.29 -15.16
CA ASP A 503 6.10 3.44 -14.24
C ASP A 503 4.91 4.33 -14.60
N PHE A 504 4.61 4.46 -15.91
CA PHE A 504 3.76 5.56 -16.35
C PHE A 504 2.60 5.22 -17.27
N ASP A 505 2.55 4.02 -17.82
CA ASP A 505 1.35 3.60 -18.54
C ASP A 505 0.92 2.15 -18.33
N HIS A 506 -0.40 2.04 -18.22
CA HIS A 506 -1.12 0.78 -18.35
C HIS A 506 -2.54 1.09 -18.79
N ALA A 507 -2.91 0.64 -19.98
CA ALA A 507 -4.27 0.83 -20.48
C ALA A 507 -5.23 -0.12 -19.75
N LEU A 508 -6.18 0.44 -19.01
CA LEU A 508 -7.09 -0.34 -18.16
C LEU A 508 -7.96 -1.29 -19.02
N PRO A 509 -7.87 -2.63 -18.83
CA PRO A 509 -8.73 -3.58 -19.53
C PRO A 509 -10.21 -3.40 -19.19
N ALA A 510 -11.13 -3.94 -20.00
CA ALA A 510 -12.55 -4.02 -19.64
C ALA A 510 -12.75 -4.83 -18.35
N VAL A 511 -13.73 -4.45 -17.51
CA VAL A 511 -13.99 -5.17 -16.24
C VAL A 511 -14.83 -6.43 -16.43
N SER A 512 -15.22 -6.78 -17.66
CA SER A 512 -15.95 -8.01 -18.00
C SER A 512 -15.29 -8.76 -19.16
N SER A 513 -15.26 -10.09 -19.05
CA SER A 513 -14.82 -10.99 -20.13
C SER A 513 -15.99 -11.61 -20.92
N GLU A 514 -17.22 -11.39 -20.48
CA GLU A 514 -18.44 -11.70 -21.21
C GLU A 514 -18.97 -10.41 -21.86
N SER A 515 -19.39 -10.49 -23.12
CA SER A 515 -20.12 -9.40 -23.74
C SER A 515 -21.41 -9.12 -22.99
N TRP A 516 -21.83 -7.87 -23.15
CA TRP A 516 -23.09 -7.36 -22.68
C TRP A 516 -24.24 -8.01 -23.48
N GLY A 517 -24.68 -9.19 -23.06
CA GLY A 517 -25.70 -10.01 -23.71
C GLY A 517 -25.50 -11.53 -23.56
N GLY A 518 -24.49 -11.96 -22.78
CA GLY A 518 -24.22 -13.38 -22.53
C GLY A 518 -23.26 -14.04 -23.53
N ILE A 519 -22.54 -13.27 -24.34
CA ILE A 519 -21.53 -13.82 -25.25
C ILE A 519 -20.21 -14.00 -24.49
N ASP A 520 -19.72 -15.21 -24.39
CA ASP A 520 -18.39 -15.48 -23.87
C ASP A 520 -17.34 -15.15 -24.94
N CYS A 521 -16.53 -14.09 -24.75
CA CYS A 521 -15.51 -13.67 -25.72
C CYS A 521 -14.44 -14.75 -25.96
N LYS A 522 -14.33 -15.75 -25.09
CA LYS A 522 -13.42 -16.89 -25.31
C LYS A 522 -14.01 -17.94 -26.25
N LYS A 523 -15.34 -17.96 -26.41
CA LYS A 523 -16.06 -18.91 -27.28
C LYS A 523 -16.51 -18.29 -28.59
N SER A 524 -16.82 -16.99 -28.58
CA SER A 524 -17.20 -16.25 -29.77
C SER A 524 -16.00 -15.69 -30.52
N CYS A 525 -16.11 -15.65 -31.85
CA CYS A 525 -15.18 -14.94 -32.73
C CYS A 525 -15.86 -13.74 -33.41
N ASP A 526 -17.02 -13.34 -32.90
CA ASP A 526 -17.81 -12.23 -33.43
C ASP A 526 -17.43 -10.95 -32.69
N ASN A 527 -17.43 -9.83 -33.42
CA ASN A 527 -17.14 -8.53 -32.84
C ASN A 527 -18.37 -8.04 -32.07
N ALA A 528 -18.26 -7.98 -30.75
CA ALA A 528 -19.32 -7.50 -29.85
C ALA A 528 -18.68 -7.00 -28.55
N ALA A 529 -18.85 -5.74 -28.18
CA ALA A 529 -18.13 -5.17 -27.03
C ALA A 529 -18.39 -5.95 -25.72
N PRO A 530 -17.36 -6.27 -24.92
CA PRO A 530 -15.96 -5.86 -25.06
C PRO A 530 -15.09 -6.82 -25.91
N CYS A 531 -15.65 -7.85 -26.55
CA CYS A 531 -14.95 -8.76 -27.45
C CYS A 531 -14.53 -8.06 -28.76
N PHE A 532 -13.24 -8.13 -29.09
CA PHE A 532 -12.71 -7.72 -30.40
C PHE A 532 -11.62 -8.69 -30.86
N PRO A 533 -11.97 -9.98 -31.07
CA PRO A 533 -11.02 -11.07 -31.23
C PRO A 533 -10.13 -10.92 -32.47
N MET A 534 -8.91 -11.44 -32.40
CA MET A 534 -7.96 -11.42 -33.52
C MET A 534 -8.22 -12.61 -34.43
N GLU A 535 -8.55 -12.34 -35.69
CA GLU A 535 -8.82 -13.38 -36.69
C GLU A 535 -7.59 -14.24 -36.97
N VAL A 536 -7.78 -15.55 -37.06
CA VAL A 536 -6.77 -16.52 -37.48
C VAL A 536 -6.87 -16.69 -39.00
N PRO A 537 -5.82 -16.37 -39.77
CA PRO A 537 -5.88 -16.45 -41.22
C PRO A 537 -5.91 -17.92 -41.71
N PRO A 538 -6.44 -18.18 -42.92
CA PRO A 538 -6.34 -19.49 -43.55
C PRO A 538 -4.89 -19.94 -43.65
N GLY A 539 -4.62 -21.19 -43.26
CA GLY A 539 -3.27 -21.75 -43.32
C GLY A 539 -2.34 -21.37 -42.16
N ASP A 540 -2.82 -20.66 -41.12
CA ASP A 540 -2.02 -20.27 -39.95
C ASP A 540 -1.11 -21.42 -39.46
N PRO A 541 0.20 -21.19 -39.27
CA PRO A 541 1.16 -22.25 -39.02
C PRO A 541 0.89 -23.02 -37.72
N ARG A 542 0.26 -22.38 -36.73
CA ARG A 542 0.07 -22.92 -35.38
C ARG A 542 -1.39 -23.24 -35.07
N ILE A 543 -2.32 -22.40 -35.48
CA ILE A 543 -3.72 -22.47 -35.05
C ILE A 543 -4.58 -23.08 -36.15
N LYS A 544 -4.87 -24.38 -36.05
CA LYS A 544 -5.65 -25.13 -37.07
C LYS A 544 -7.14 -25.26 -36.74
N ASN A 545 -7.50 -25.33 -35.46
CA ASN A 545 -8.85 -25.71 -35.02
C ASN A 545 -9.65 -24.57 -34.38
N ARG A 546 -9.25 -23.30 -34.59
CA ARG A 546 -9.97 -22.12 -34.09
C ARG A 546 -9.96 -21.01 -35.14
N ARG A 547 -11.04 -20.22 -35.16
CA ARG A 547 -11.20 -19.07 -36.07
C ARG A 547 -10.56 -17.77 -35.56
N CYS A 548 -10.26 -17.69 -34.27
CA CYS A 548 -9.73 -16.47 -33.66
C CYS A 548 -8.91 -16.75 -32.38
N ILE A 549 -8.10 -15.75 -32.01
CA ILE A 549 -7.43 -15.59 -30.72
C ILE A 549 -8.23 -14.55 -29.91
N ASP A 550 -8.44 -14.80 -28.62
CA ASP A 550 -9.20 -13.92 -27.74
C ASP A 550 -8.53 -12.55 -27.55
N PHE A 551 -9.32 -11.49 -27.59
CA PHE A 551 -8.89 -10.12 -27.36
C PHE A 551 -10.04 -9.28 -26.82
N PHE A 552 -9.75 -8.48 -25.79
CA PHE A 552 -10.71 -7.65 -25.08
C PHE A 552 -10.33 -6.18 -25.24
N ARG A 553 -11.33 -5.34 -25.54
CA ARG A 553 -11.19 -3.89 -25.59
C ARG A 553 -10.82 -3.31 -24.22
N THR A 554 -10.15 -2.17 -24.22
CA THR A 554 -9.87 -1.41 -22.98
C THR A 554 -11.10 -0.63 -22.52
N SER A 555 -11.16 -0.36 -21.21
CA SER A 555 -12.19 0.46 -20.57
C SER A 555 -12.15 1.90 -21.09
N ALA A 556 -13.33 2.50 -21.24
CA ALA A 556 -13.46 3.89 -21.69
C ALA A 556 -13.41 4.89 -20.54
N VAL A 557 -12.92 6.08 -20.85
CA VAL A 557 -13.09 7.27 -20.01
C VAL A 557 -14.57 7.66 -20.00
N CYS A 558 -15.11 7.90 -18.81
CA CYS A 558 -16.49 8.40 -18.68
C CYS A 558 -16.67 9.73 -19.44
N GLY A 559 -17.82 9.86 -20.11
CA GLY A 559 -18.24 10.85 -21.10
C GLY A 559 -17.35 11.02 -22.34
N SER A 560 -16.71 9.92 -22.72
CA SER A 560 -16.18 9.68 -24.07
C SER A 560 -16.95 8.53 -24.73
N GLY A 561 -16.90 8.42 -26.06
CA GLY A 561 -17.67 7.40 -26.76
C GLY A 561 -19.16 7.54 -26.44
N MET A 562 -19.88 6.43 -26.25
CA MET A 562 -21.34 6.44 -26.05
C MET A 562 -21.79 7.30 -24.87
N THR A 563 -20.95 7.45 -23.85
CA THR A 563 -21.25 8.29 -22.69
C THR A 563 -21.16 9.80 -22.96
N SER A 564 -20.52 10.23 -24.06
CA SER A 564 -20.30 11.67 -24.38
C SER A 564 -21.55 12.43 -24.82
N ILE A 565 -22.60 11.70 -25.22
CA ILE A 565 -23.85 12.28 -25.75
C ILE A 565 -24.52 13.22 -24.75
N LEU A 566 -24.20 13.09 -23.45
CA LEU A 566 -24.77 13.90 -22.39
C LEU A 566 -24.16 15.28 -22.23
N TRP A 567 -22.96 15.48 -22.76
CA TRP A 567 -22.16 16.65 -22.38
C TRP A 567 -22.26 17.78 -23.40
N GLY A 568 -23.29 17.72 -24.26
CA GLY A 568 -23.50 18.67 -25.36
C GLY A 568 -22.35 18.68 -26.38
N LYS A 569 -21.44 17.69 -26.29
CA LYS A 569 -20.22 17.60 -27.09
C LYS A 569 -19.90 16.14 -27.39
N LEU A 570 -20.12 15.76 -28.64
CA LEU A 570 -19.74 14.44 -29.16
C LEU A 570 -18.22 14.26 -29.03
N THR A 571 -17.81 13.40 -28.10
CA THR A 571 -16.40 13.13 -27.80
C THR A 571 -16.11 11.66 -28.15
N PRO A 572 -15.21 11.37 -29.11
CA PRO A 572 -14.85 9.99 -29.45
C PRO A 572 -14.37 9.20 -28.23
N ARG A 573 -14.47 7.85 -28.27
CA ARG A 573 -14.06 6.98 -27.16
C ARG A 573 -12.58 7.21 -26.82
N GLU A 574 -12.30 7.46 -25.55
CA GLU A 574 -10.96 7.59 -24.98
C GLU A 574 -10.67 6.47 -23.98
N GLN A 575 -9.41 6.11 -23.82
CA GLN A 575 -8.97 5.01 -22.96
C GLN A 575 -8.33 5.55 -21.67
N LEU A 576 -8.52 4.82 -20.57
CA LEU A 576 -7.94 5.14 -19.27
C LEU A 576 -6.51 4.64 -19.17
N ASN A 577 -5.62 5.53 -18.71
CA ASN A 577 -4.34 5.15 -18.13
C ASN A 577 -4.53 4.87 -16.64
N GLN A 578 -4.19 3.66 -16.19
CA GLN A 578 -4.26 3.26 -14.79
C GLN A 578 -3.14 3.86 -13.94
N LEU A 579 -2.00 4.21 -14.54
CA LEU A 579 -0.81 4.67 -13.82
C LEU A 579 -0.66 6.21 -13.86
N THR A 580 0.21 6.73 -13.01
CA THR A 580 0.66 8.12 -13.02
C THR A 580 1.54 8.39 -14.22
N SER A 581 1.37 9.47 -14.98
CA SER A 581 2.14 9.72 -16.20
C SER A 581 3.59 10.21 -15.97
N TYR A 582 4.08 10.18 -14.74
CA TYR A 582 5.40 10.69 -14.36
C TYR A 582 6.40 9.55 -14.22
N LEU A 583 7.68 9.85 -14.44
CA LEU A 583 8.77 8.97 -13.99
C LEU A 583 8.98 9.23 -12.50
N ASP A 584 8.19 8.56 -11.66
CA ASP A 584 8.14 8.78 -10.22
C ASP A 584 8.18 7.51 -9.37
N ALA A 585 8.56 6.39 -10.00
CA ALA A 585 8.73 5.09 -9.38
C ALA A 585 7.41 4.47 -8.88
N SER A 586 6.27 4.75 -9.54
CA SER A 586 4.96 4.21 -9.20
C SER A 586 4.94 2.67 -9.28
N GLN A 587 5.77 2.04 -10.12
CA GLN A 587 5.94 0.58 -10.15
C GLN A 587 6.62 0.01 -8.89
N VAL A 588 7.25 0.86 -8.08
CA VAL A 588 7.77 0.52 -6.74
C VAL A 588 6.75 0.86 -5.66
N TYR A 589 6.10 2.03 -5.76
CA TYR A 589 5.30 2.61 -4.66
C TYR A 589 3.79 2.46 -4.77
N GLY A 590 3.28 2.03 -5.92
CA GLY A 590 1.86 2.08 -6.28
C GLY A 590 1.47 3.43 -6.87
N TYR A 591 0.29 3.46 -7.47
CA TYR A 591 -0.33 4.62 -8.14
C TYR A 591 -1.61 5.08 -7.44
N ASP A 592 -1.82 4.62 -6.21
CA ASP A 592 -2.91 5.02 -5.31
C ASP A 592 -2.51 4.76 -3.85
N ASP A 593 -3.23 5.40 -2.92
CA ASP A 593 -2.93 5.34 -1.50
C ASP A 593 -3.18 3.96 -0.85
N ASP A 594 -4.10 3.15 -1.36
CA ASP A 594 -4.37 1.80 -0.83
C ASP A 594 -3.20 0.87 -1.14
N THR A 595 -2.77 0.85 -2.41
CA THR A 595 -1.60 0.08 -2.88
C THR A 595 -0.33 0.53 -2.15
N ALA A 596 -0.10 1.84 -2.04
CA ALA A 596 1.06 2.38 -1.33
C ALA A 596 1.08 1.99 0.15
N ARG A 597 -0.09 1.95 0.82
CA ARG A 597 -0.19 1.47 2.21
C ARG A 597 0.08 -0.02 2.32
N GLU A 598 -0.39 -0.84 1.38
CA GLU A 598 -0.19 -2.30 1.44
C GLU A 598 1.29 -2.70 1.34
N LEU A 599 2.07 -1.93 0.57
CA LEU A 599 3.49 -2.15 0.33
C LEU A 599 4.40 -1.68 1.47
N ARG A 600 3.91 -0.84 2.37
CA ARG A 600 4.71 -0.22 3.44
C ARG A 600 4.77 -1.09 4.69
N ASP A 601 5.93 -1.08 5.33
CA ASP A 601 6.11 -1.69 6.65
C ASP A 601 5.80 -0.67 7.75
N PHE A 602 4.70 -0.90 8.46
CA PHE A 602 4.27 -0.08 9.59
C PHE A 602 4.62 -0.70 10.96
N SER A 603 5.38 -1.81 10.99
CA SER A 603 5.80 -2.45 12.24
C SER A 603 6.83 -1.63 13.03
N ASN A 604 7.49 -0.68 12.36
CA ASN A 604 8.53 0.17 12.91
C ASN A 604 8.45 1.59 12.31
N ASP A 605 9.25 2.51 12.85
CA ASP A 605 9.28 3.92 12.42
C ASP A 605 10.44 4.22 11.45
N LEU A 606 10.88 3.22 10.67
CA LEU A 606 12.01 3.34 9.73
C LEU A 606 11.58 3.75 8.31
N GLY A 607 10.28 3.77 8.03
CA GLY A 607 9.75 4.20 6.73
C GLY A 607 10.08 3.24 5.58
N LEU A 608 10.08 1.93 5.85
CA LEU A 608 10.47 0.89 4.90
C LEU A 608 9.29 0.42 4.02
N LEU A 609 9.64 -0.20 2.90
CA LEU A 609 8.77 -1.13 2.18
C LEU A 609 8.88 -2.52 2.80
N ARG A 610 7.79 -3.28 2.73
CA ARG A 610 7.73 -4.67 3.20
C ARG A 610 8.71 -5.53 2.43
N GLU A 611 9.48 -6.31 3.18
CA GLU A 611 10.37 -7.34 2.66
C GLU A 611 9.65 -8.69 2.71
N GLY A 612 9.95 -9.56 1.74
CA GLY A 612 9.47 -10.92 1.69
C GLY A 612 10.46 -11.94 2.25
N PRO A 613 10.46 -13.18 1.74
CA PRO A 613 11.36 -14.21 2.23
C PRO A 613 12.83 -13.84 2.01
N THR A 614 13.67 -14.28 2.94
CA THR A 614 15.13 -14.15 2.88
C THR A 614 15.74 -15.55 2.98
N PHE A 615 16.78 -15.80 2.20
CA PHE A 615 17.47 -17.09 2.14
C PHE A 615 18.93 -16.93 2.57
N PRO A 616 19.58 -17.97 3.12
CA PRO A 616 20.98 -17.90 3.51
C PRO A 616 21.87 -17.39 2.38
N GLY A 617 22.67 -16.36 2.67
CA GLY A 617 23.58 -15.73 1.69
C GLY A 617 22.90 -14.86 0.63
N ARG A 618 21.60 -14.57 0.74
CA ARG A 618 20.85 -13.72 -0.19
C ARG A 618 20.13 -12.59 0.56
N LYS A 619 19.86 -11.48 -0.13
CA LYS A 619 19.06 -10.37 0.42
C LYS A 619 17.56 -10.70 0.30
N ALA A 620 16.72 -9.97 1.02
CA ALA A 620 15.27 -10.17 1.00
C ALA A 620 14.69 -10.04 -0.41
N LEU A 621 13.73 -10.90 -0.75
CA LEU A 621 12.90 -10.77 -1.96
C LEU A 621 11.71 -9.84 -1.69
N LEU A 622 10.87 -9.63 -2.72
CA LEU A 622 9.59 -8.94 -2.57
C LEU A 622 8.62 -9.74 -1.67
N PRO A 623 7.66 -9.08 -1.00
CA PRO A 623 6.63 -9.77 -0.24
C PRO A 623 5.71 -10.57 -1.17
N TYR A 624 5.14 -11.67 -0.67
CA TYR A 624 4.15 -12.44 -1.42
C TYR A 624 2.79 -11.72 -1.45
N ALA A 625 2.10 -11.84 -2.59
CA ALA A 625 0.71 -11.41 -2.74
C ALA A 625 -0.24 -12.43 -2.06
N ASN A 626 -0.54 -12.23 -0.78
CA ASN A 626 -1.43 -13.11 -0.02
C ASN A 626 -2.91 -12.84 -0.38
N GLY A 627 -3.66 -13.88 -0.78
CA GLY A 627 -5.09 -13.75 -1.08
C GLY A 627 -5.43 -13.41 -2.54
N GLN A 628 -4.43 -13.30 -3.41
CA GLN A 628 -4.62 -13.16 -4.86
C GLN A 628 -4.21 -14.49 -5.53
N PHE A 629 -5.16 -15.23 -6.12
CA PHE A 629 -4.91 -16.55 -6.75
C PHE A 629 -4.25 -16.42 -8.14
N ILE A 630 -3.01 -15.94 -8.21
CA ILE A 630 -2.38 -15.50 -9.46
C ILE A 630 -1.56 -16.61 -10.13
N ASP A 631 -1.41 -16.51 -11.46
CA ASP A 631 -0.60 -17.25 -12.43
C ASP A 631 0.60 -18.08 -11.98
N CYS A 632 1.30 -17.66 -10.92
CA CYS A 632 2.55 -18.27 -10.51
C CYS A 632 2.42 -19.69 -9.94
N ARG A 633 1.21 -20.11 -9.51
CA ARG A 633 0.95 -21.45 -8.93
C ARG A 633 0.08 -22.35 -9.82
N ARG A 634 0.07 -22.10 -11.14
CA ARG A 634 -0.75 -22.84 -12.11
C ARG A 634 -0.49 -24.35 -12.14
N ASN A 635 0.77 -24.74 -11.97
CA ASN A 635 1.15 -26.14 -11.85
C ASN A 635 1.72 -26.37 -10.45
N VAL A 636 0.83 -26.72 -9.51
CA VAL A 636 1.21 -26.98 -8.10
C VAL A 636 2.23 -28.12 -7.98
N THR A 637 2.38 -28.96 -9.02
CA THR A 637 3.43 -29.97 -9.09
C THR A 637 4.80 -29.42 -9.48
N GLU A 638 4.86 -28.22 -10.08
CA GLU A 638 6.11 -27.50 -10.40
C GLU A 638 6.53 -26.58 -9.26
N SER A 639 5.59 -25.88 -8.61
CA SER A 639 5.90 -25.04 -7.45
C SER A 639 4.66 -24.62 -6.65
N ASP A 640 4.85 -24.43 -5.34
CA ASP A 640 3.88 -23.85 -4.39
C ASP A 640 4.13 -22.36 -4.09
N ILE A 641 5.14 -21.75 -4.74
CA ILE A 641 5.56 -20.36 -4.49
C ILE A 641 4.53 -19.35 -5.02
N ASN A 642 4.09 -18.45 -4.14
CA ASN A 642 3.18 -17.36 -4.47
C ASN A 642 3.83 -16.32 -5.41
N CYS A 643 2.99 -15.61 -6.17
CA CYS A 643 3.43 -14.40 -6.85
C CYS A 643 3.91 -13.33 -5.88
N PHE A 644 4.84 -12.50 -6.33
CA PHE A 644 5.32 -11.33 -5.61
C PHE A 644 4.38 -10.14 -5.72
N LEU A 645 4.37 -9.29 -4.71
CA LEU A 645 3.62 -8.04 -4.63
C LEU A 645 4.58 -6.85 -4.81
N ALA A 646 4.17 -5.88 -5.62
CA ALA A 646 4.89 -4.61 -5.86
C ALA A 646 3.91 -3.49 -6.22
N GLY A 647 4.43 -2.28 -6.51
CA GLY A 647 3.63 -1.12 -6.94
C GLY A 647 2.90 -1.30 -8.27
N ASP A 648 3.45 -2.11 -9.17
CA ASP A 648 2.79 -2.51 -10.41
C ASP A 648 2.47 -4.02 -10.38
N PHE A 649 1.25 -4.39 -10.77
CA PHE A 649 0.74 -5.76 -10.69
C PHE A 649 1.39 -6.69 -11.72
N ARG A 650 2.06 -6.15 -12.75
CA ARG A 650 2.78 -6.92 -13.78
C ARG A 650 4.16 -7.35 -13.29
N VAL A 651 4.52 -7.13 -12.02
CA VAL A 651 5.81 -7.54 -11.43
C VAL A 651 6.20 -9.00 -11.68
N ASN A 652 5.22 -9.91 -11.82
CA ASN A 652 5.46 -11.33 -12.12
C ASN A 652 5.36 -11.68 -13.61
N GLU A 653 5.19 -10.70 -14.50
CA GLU A 653 4.96 -10.94 -15.93
C GLU A 653 6.10 -11.77 -16.51
N GLN A 654 7.34 -11.37 -16.25
CA GLN A 654 8.54 -12.15 -16.52
C GLN A 654 9.59 -11.93 -15.42
N ILE A 655 10.44 -12.93 -15.20
CA ILE A 655 11.30 -13.00 -14.01
C ILE A 655 12.39 -11.91 -13.90
N GLY A 656 12.93 -11.43 -15.03
CA GLY A 656 13.85 -10.29 -15.08
C GLY A 656 13.20 -8.99 -14.60
N LEU A 657 11.90 -8.79 -14.85
CA LEU A 657 11.13 -7.65 -14.33
C LEU A 657 10.96 -7.78 -12.82
N THR A 658 10.64 -8.98 -12.32
CA THR A 658 10.57 -9.27 -10.88
C THR A 658 11.88 -8.94 -10.16
N VAL A 659 13.01 -9.26 -10.80
CA VAL A 659 14.35 -8.92 -10.29
C VAL A 659 14.54 -7.40 -10.18
N MET A 660 14.12 -6.63 -11.18
CA MET A 660 14.19 -5.16 -11.13
C MET A 660 13.33 -4.60 -9.98
N HIS A 661 12.08 -5.07 -9.82
CA HIS A 661 11.24 -4.66 -8.69
C HIS A 661 11.92 -4.96 -7.35
N THR A 662 12.55 -6.14 -7.23
CA THR A 662 13.27 -6.55 -6.01
C THR A 662 14.44 -5.62 -5.71
N VAL A 663 15.27 -5.31 -6.71
CA VAL A 663 16.42 -4.39 -6.58
C VAL A 663 15.99 -3.00 -6.12
N TRP A 664 14.91 -2.45 -6.68
CA TRP A 664 14.46 -1.10 -6.35
C TRP A 664 13.73 -1.00 -5.00
N MET A 665 13.04 -2.06 -4.57
CA MET A 665 12.55 -2.18 -3.20
C MET A 665 13.71 -2.23 -2.19
N ARG A 666 14.77 -2.97 -2.49
CA ARG A 666 16.00 -3.01 -1.67
C ARG A 666 16.68 -1.64 -1.61
N GLU A 667 16.76 -0.90 -2.73
CA GLU A 667 17.37 0.43 -2.76
C GLU A 667 16.58 1.43 -1.89
N HIS A 668 15.24 1.38 -1.92
CA HIS A 668 14.41 2.19 -1.02
C HIS A 668 14.76 1.91 0.45
N ASN A 669 14.75 0.64 0.85
CA ASN A 669 15.01 0.24 2.23
C ASN A 669 16.44 0.61 2.66
N ARG A 670 17.43 0.49 1.76
CA ARG A 670 18.81 0.91 2.02
C ARG A 670 18.89 2.43 2.29
N ILE A 671 18.26 3.24 1.44
CA ILE A 671 18.23 4.70 1.58
C ILE A 671 17.48 5.10 2.86
N ALA A 672 16.31 4.54 3.13
CA ALA A 672 15.49 4.85 4.30
C ALA A 672 16.24 4.53 5.62
N ARG A 673 16.86 3.33 5.72
CA ARG A 673 17.71 2.96 6.86
C ARG A 673 18.87 3.94 7.04
N ARG A 674 19.53 4.35 5.96
CA ARG A 674 20.66 5.29 6.04
C ARG A 674 20.21 6.71 6.42
N LEU A 675 19.08 7.18 5.91
CA LEU A 675 18.50 8.47 6.29
C LEU A 675 18.09 8.49 7.76
N LYS A 676 17.59 7.37 8.32
CA LYS A 676 17.29 7.27 9.76
C LYS A 676 18.53 7.41 10.63
N LEU A 677 19.65 6.82 10.22
CA LEU A 677 20.92 6.98 10.92
C LEU A 677 21.43 8.43 10.89
N ILE A 678 21.23 9.13 9.78
CA ILE A 678 21.67 10.53 9.60
C ILE A 678 20.71 11.50 10.31
N ASN A 679 19.42 11.20 10.30
CA ASN A 679 18.36 12.01 10.89
C ASN A 679 17.53 11.17 11.89
N PRO A 680 18.05 10.89 13.11
CA PRO A 680 17.35 10.05 14.09
C PRO A 680 15.96 10.58 14.47
N HIS A 681 15.77 11.90 14.40
CA HIS A 681 14.51 12.60 14.69
C HIS A 681 13.44 12.46 13.60
N TRP A 682 13.77 11.98 12.39
CA TRP A 682 12.77 11.75 11.35
C TRP A 682 11.93 10.53 11.68
N ARG A 683 10.60 10.68 11.53
CA ARG A 683 9.63 9.58 11.64
C ARG A 683 9.48 8.83 10.33
N GLY A 684 8.84 7.67 10.38
CA GLY A 684 8.68 6.73 9.27
C GLY A 684 8.08 7.36 8.01
N GLU A 685 7.07 8.22 8.15
CA GLU A 685 6.48 8.93 6.98
C GLU A 685 7.51 9.81 6.27
N LYS A 686 8.31 10.56 7.04
CA LYS A 686 9.32 11.46 6.49
C LYS A 686 10.43 10.67 5.77
N LEU A 687 10.87 9.57 6.37
CA LEU A 687 11.89 8.67 5.79
C LEU A 687 11.41 8.05 4.49
N TYR A 688 10.19 7.51 4.49
CA TYR A 688 9.55 6.92 3.33
C TYR A 688 9.46 7.94 2.17
N GLN A 689 8.97 9.16 2.43
CA GLN A 689 8.81 10.18 1.39
C GLN A 689 10.15 10.70 0.84
N GLU A 690 11.16 10.89 1.68
CA GLU A 690 12.49 11.32 1.21
C GLU A 690 13.21 10.20 0.44
N ALA A 691 13.10 8.94 0.89
CA ALA A 691 13.62 7.79 0.13
C ALA A 691 12.90 7.66 -1.22
N ARG A 692 11.56 7.70 -1.24
CA ARG A 692 10.74 7.72 -2.47
C ARG A 692 11.16 8.82 -3.44
N LYS A 693 11.37 10.03 -2.92
CA LYS A 693 11.81 11.18 -3.71
C LYS A 693 13.19 10.97 -4.34
N ILE A 694 14.15 10.41 -3.59
CA ILE A 694 15.49 10.10 -4.10
C ILE A 694 15.42 9.00 -5.17
N ILE A 695 14.66 7.92 -4.94
CA ILE A 695 14.47 6.83 -5.92
C ILE A 695 13.92 7.37 -7.24
N GLY A 696 12.85 8.18 -7.20
CA GLY A 696 12.30 8.79 -8.41
C GLY A 696 13.35 9.62 -9.16
N ALA A 697 14.17 10.40 -8.44
CA ALA A 697 15.24 11.18 -9.05
C ALA A 697 16.37 10.33 -9.65
N GLN A 698 16.73 9.21 -9.01
CA GLN A 698 17.68 8.24 -9.56
C GLN A 698 17.16 7.65 -10.87
N MET A 699 15.88 7.28 -10.93
CA MET A 699 15.24 6.72 -12.13
C MET A 699 15.12 7.74 -13.25
N GLN A 700 14.74 8.99 -12.95
CA GLN A 700 14.76 10.10 -13.91
C GLN A 700 16.18 10.31 -14.49
N LEU A 701 17.21 10.34 -13.62
CA LEU A 701 18.59 10.52 -14.06
C LEU A 701 19.06 9.38 -14.97
N ILE A 702 18.89 8.12 -14.55
CA ILE A 702 19.32 6.95 -15.32
C ILE A 702 18.59 6.93 -16.68
N THR A 703 17.30 7.22 -16.70
CA THR A 703 16.50 7.21 -17.93
C THR A 703 16.98 8.27 -18.92
N TYR A 704 17.11 9.53 -18.51
CA TYR A 704 17.45 10.61 -19.42
C TYR A 704 18.94 10.70 -19.74
N ARG A 705 19.81 10.43 -18.77
CA ARG A 705 21.26 10.52 -18.99
C ARG A 705 21.80 9.26 -19.69
N ASP A 706 21.35 8.08 -19.27
CA ASP A 706 22.02 6.83 -19.62
C ASP A 706 21.25 6.01 -20.65
N TRP A 707 19.92 5.89 -20.53
CA TRP A 707 19.12 5.00 -21.38
C TRP A 707 18.65 5.67 -22.70
N ILE A 708 18.06 6.87 -22.62
CA ILE A 708 17.55 7.60 -23.80
C ILE A 708 18.59 7.72 -24.93
N PRO A 709 19.86 8.09 -24.67
CA PRO A 709 20.86 8.19 -25.73
C PRO A 709 21.12 6.89 -26.49
N LYS A 710 20.98 5.73 -25.83
CA LYS A 710 21.17 4.41 -26.46
C LYS A 710 19.99 4.04 -27.35
N VAL A 711 18.80 4.54 -27.02
CA VAL A 711 17.54 4.23 -27.70
C VAL A 711 17.22 5.21 -28.82
N LEU A 712 17.37 6.52 -28.58
CA LEU A 712 16.96 7.57 -29.53
C LEU A 712 18.13 8.13 -30.35
N GLY A 713 19.37 7.84 -29.95
CA GLY A 713 20.58 8.41 -30.56
C GLY A 713 20.75 9.91 -30.25
N GLY A 714 21.98 10.29 -29.91
CA GLY A 714 22.30 11.65 -29.45
C GLY A 714 22.11 11.83 -27.94
N SER A 715 22.63 12.92 -27.39
CA SER A 715 22.46 13.25 -25.96
C SER A 715 21.07 13.81 -25.66
N SER A 716 20.65 13.78 -24.39
CA SER A 716 19.40 14.42 -23.96
C SER A 716 19.35 15.92 -24.29
N ASP A 717 20.47 16.64 -24.21
CA ASP A 717 20.54 18.05 -24.62
C ASP A 717 20.34 18.24 -26.13
N GLN A 718 20.85 17.32 -26.95
CA GLN A 718 20.62 17.36 -28.40
C GLN A 718 19.17 17.04 -28.76
N LEU A 719 18.52 16.14 -28.02
CA LEU A 719 17.14 15.70 -28.28
C LEU A 719 16.10 16.68 -27.75
N PHE A 720 16.32 17.25 -26.57
CA PHE A 720 15.31 18.01 -25.81
C PHE A 720 15.71 19.46 -25.52
N GLY A 721 16.95 19.86 -25.84
CA GLY A 721 17.53 21.12 -25.38
C GLY A 721 17.83 21.11 -23.87
N PRO A 722 18.53 22.15 -23.37
CA PRO A 722 18.78 22.31 -21.94
C PRO A 722 17.45 22.47 -21.18
N TYR A 723 17.36 21.92 -19.98
CA TYR A 723 16.20 22.11 -19.13
C TYR A 723 16.06 23.59 -18.72
N ARG A 724 14.88 24.18 -18.95
CA ARG A 724 14.60 25.61 -18.70
C ARG A 724 13.70 25.87 -17.49
N GLY A 725 13.42 24.84 -16.70
CA GLY A 725 12.46 24.90 -15.59
C GLY A 725 11.11 24.25 -15.95
N TYR A 726 10.28 24.08 -14.93
CA TYR A 726 8.94 23.52 -15.04
C TYR A 726 8.00 24.47 -15.81
N ASP A 727 7.33 23.96 -16.84
CA ASP A 727 6.29 24.66 -17.60
C ASP A 727 4.90 24.16 -17.18
N SER A 728 4.18 24.99 -16.44
CA SER A 728 2.83 24.69 -15.95
C SER A 728 1.75 24.65 -17.04
N ASN A 729 2.04 25.10 -18.27
CA ASN A 729 1.11 25.00 -19.39
C ASN A 729 1.27 23.70 -20.18
N LEU A 730 2.28 22.88 -19.83
CA LEU A 730 2.57 21.64 -20.53
C LEU A 730 1.90 20.46 -19.84
N ASP A 731 0.99 19.81 -20.56
CA ASP A 731 0.42 18.53 -20.13
C ASP A 731 1.46 17.41 -20.31
N ALA A 732 1.93 16.86 -19.18
CA ALA A 732 2.86 15.74 -19.10
C ALA A 732 2.18 14.38 -19.28
N GLY A 733 0.86 14.33 -19.40
CA GLY A 733 0.09 13.10 -19.60
C GLY A 733 0.62 12.24 -20.75
N ILE A 734 0.64 10.93 -20.54
CA ILE A 734 1.09 9.97 -21.56
C ILE A 734 0.18 10.06 -22.79
N ALA A 735 0.78 10.25 -23.96
CA ALA A 735 0.06 10.19 -25.22
C ALA A 735 -0.38 8.76 -25.55
N ASN A 736 -1.60 8.61 -26.05
CA ASN A 736 -2.15 7.30 -26.42
C ASN A 736 -1.23 6.56 -27.42
N VAL A 737 -0.75 7.26 -28.47
CA VAL A 737 0.19 6.70 -29.47
C VAL A 737 1.53 6.28 -28.88
N PHE A 738 1.98 6.94 -27.81
CA PHE A 738 3.24 6.60 -27.15
C PHE A 738 3.11 5.25 -26.46
N ALA A 739 2.10 5.09 -25.60
CA ALA A 739 1.80 3.86 -24.85
C ALA A 739 1.40 2.68 -25.75
N THR A 740 0.63 2.94 -26.83
CA THR A 740 0.08 1.84 -27.65
C THR A 740 0.91 1.49 -28.86
N ALA A 741 1.85 2.33 -29.27
CA ALA A 741 2.68 2.09 -30.43
C ALA A 741 4.17 2.40 -30.16
N ALA A 742 4.53 3.66 -29.91
CA ALA A 742 5.93 4.07 -29.99
C ALA A 742 6.83 3.36 -28.96
N LEU A 743 6.45 3.31 -27.68
CA LEU A 743 7.28 2.70 -26.62
C LEU A 743 7.35 1.16 -26.72
N ARG A 744 6.37 0.56 -27.40
CA ARG A 744 6.32 -0.87 -27.71
C ARG A 744 7.36 -1.31 -28.75
N PHE A 745 8.23 -0.41 -29.22
CA PHE A 745 9.42 -0.81 -29.97
C PHE A 745 10.30 -1.75 -29.14
N GLY A 746 10.29 -1.63 -27.81
CA GLY A 746 11.08 -2.47 -26.90
C GLY A 746 10.85 -3.98 -27.09
N HIS A 747 9.66 -4.38 -27.58
CA HIS A 747 9.38 -5.78 -27.92
C HIS A 747 10.34 -6.36 -28.99
N SER A 748 10.91 -5.53 -29.85
CA SER A 748 11.88 -5.97 -30.86
C SER A 748 13.28 -6.24 -30.31
N LEU A 749 13.56 -5.82 -29.07
CA LEU A 749 14.84 -5.99 -28.37
C LEU A 749 14.88 -7.22 -27.48
N ILE A 750 13.75 -7.91 -27.32
CA ILE A 750 13.63 -9.09 -26.44
C ILE A 750 14.31 -10.31 -27.10
N GLN A 751 15.24 -10.91 -26.36
CA GLN A 751 15.83 -12.21 -26.68
C GLN A 751 14.85 -13.36 -26.41
N PRO A 752 14.95 -14.49 -27.13
CA PRO A 752 14.10 -15.66 -26.89
C PRO A 752 14.45 -16.42 -25.60
N LYS A 753 15.58 -16.09 -24.97
CA LYS A 753 16.05 -16.67 -23.72
C LYS A 753 16.69 -15.61 -22.83
N LEU A 754 16.55 -15.79 -21.53
CA LEU A 754 17.25 -15.04 -20.48
C LEU A 754 18.47 -15.84 -20.04
N GLU A 755 19.64 -15.26 -20.20
CA GLU A 755 20.89 -15.86 -19.74
C GLU A 755 20.97 -15.79 -18.21
N ARG A 756 21.57 -16.82 -17.58
CA ARG A 756 21.72 -16.92 -16.13
C ARG A 756 23.16 -17.26 -15.79
N LEU A 757 23.88 -16.32 -15.19
CA LEU A 757 25.33 -16.40 -15.05
C LEU A 757 25.80 -16.35 -13.59
N ASP A 758 26.78 -17.17 -13.24
CA ASP A 758 27.44 -17.10 -11.94
C ASP A 758 28.38 -15.87 -11.82
N GLN A 759 29.10 -15.79 -10.71
CA GLN A 759 30.03 -14.69 -10.42
C GLN A 759 31.22 -14.60 -11.39
N ASP A 760 31.57 -15.71 -12.05
CA ASP A 760 32.65 -15.82 -13.04
C ASP A 760 32.12 -15.66 -14.47
N LEU A 761 30.87 -15.20 -14.60
CA LEU A 761 30.14 -14.98 -15.84
C LEU A 761 29.97 -16.25 -16.68
N GLN A 762 29.98 -17.41 -16.03
CA GLN A 762 29.69 -18.70 -16.67
C GLN A 762 28.21 -19.07 -16.46
N PRO A 763 27.60 -19.81 -17.40
CA PRO A 763 26.23 -20.30 -17.21
C PRO A 763 26.09 -21.15 -15.95
N ILE A 764 25.07 -20.88 -15.14
CA ILE A 764 24.74 -21.72 -13.97
C ILE A 764 24.29 -23.12 -14.43
N PRO A 765 24.30 -24.16 -13.56
CA PRO A 765 23.91 -25.53 -13.93
C PRO A 765 22.52 -25.67 -14.58
N GLN A 766 21.58 -24.80 -14.21
CA GLN A 766 20.22 -24.77 -14.77
C GLN A 766 20.18 -24.19 -16.22
N GLY A 767 21.28 -23.61 -16.71
CA GLY A 767 21.41 -23.06 -18.06
C GLY A 767 20.57 -21.79 -18.31
N PRO A 768 20.54 -21.27 -19.55
CA PRO A 768 19.64 -20.18 -19.92
C PRO A 768 18.17 -20.59 -19.81
N LEU A 769 17.30 -19.61 -19.57
CA LEU A 769 15.86 -19.81 -19.42
C LEU A 769 15.13 -19.32 -20.68
N HIS A 770 14.41 -20.20 -21.36
CA HIS A 770 13.54 -19.78 -22.46
C HIS A 770 12.46 -18.83 -21.96
N LEU A 771 12.11 -17.81 -22.76
CA LEU A 771 11.18 -16.78 -22.35
C LEU A 771 9.80 -17.34 -22.01
N ARG A 772 9.31 -18.34 -22.76
CA ARG A 772 8.05 -19.07 -22.44
C ARG A 772 8.01 -19.67 -21.03
N ASP A 773 9.16 -19.99 -20.45
CA ASP A 773 9.32 -20.62 -19.13
C ASP A 773 9.72 -19.60 -18.04
N ALA A 774 9.95 -18.34 -18.44
CA ALA A 774 10.28 -17.21 -17.56
C ALA A 774 9.04 -16.41 -17.14
N PHE A 775 7.92 -16.58 -17.83
CA PHE A 775 6.67 -15.91 -17.54
C PHE A 775 6.03 -16.49 -16.27
N PHE A 776 5.68 -15.65 -15.28
CA PHE A 776 5.00 -16.04 -14.04
C PHE A 776 5.70 -17.15 -13.26
N ALA A 777 7.04 -17.13 -13.23
CA ALA A 777 7.85 -18.17 -12.61
C ALA A 777 8.67 -17.65 -11.41
N PRO A 778 8.05 -17.04 -10.37
CA PRO A 778 8.78 -16.50 -9.21
C PRO A 778 9.54 -17.57 -8.43
N TRP A 779 9.10 -18.83 -8.51
CA TRP A 779 9.78 -19.97 -7.89
C TRP A 779 11.23 -20.11 -8.36
N ARG A 780 11.53 -19.74 -9.61
CA ARG A 780 12.91 -19.78 -10.11
C ARG A 780 13.83 -18.78 -9.39
N LEU A 781 13.32 -17.66 -8.87
CA LEU A 781 14.12 -16.77 -8.02
C LEU A 781 14.40 -17.39 -6.65
N VAL A 782 13.42 -18.13 -6.12
CA VAL A 782 13.52 -18.79 -4.81
C VAL A 782 14.51 -19.96 -4.90
N ASP A 783 14.30 -20.86 -5.87
CA ASP A 783 14.97 -22.15 -5.94
C ASP A 783 16.24 -22.13 -6.81
N GLU A 784 16.29 -21.28 -7.85
CA GLU A 784 17.33 -21.31 -8.90
C GLU A 784 18.33 -20.14 -8.83
N GLY A 785 18.72 -19.73 -7.61
CA GLY A 785 19.92 -18.89 -7.41
C GLY A 785 19.69 -17.40 -7.13
N GLY A 786 18.48 -16.95 -6.84
CA GLY A 786 18.20 -15.57 -6.44
C GLY A 786 18.20 -14.58 -7.61
N THR A 787 18.50 -13.32 -7.33
CA THR A 787 18.42 -12.24 -8.33
C THR A 787 19.64 -12.17 -9.24
N ASP A 788 20.80 -12.54 -8.71
CA ASP A 788 22.09 -12.26 -9.32
C ASP A 788 22.32 -12.95 -10.67
N PRO A 789 21.96 -14.24 -10.86
CA PRO A 789 22.21 -14.88 -12.15
C PRO A 789 21.52 -14.17 -13.32
N LEU A 790 20.30 -13.70 -13.10
CA LEU A 790 19.54 -12.95 -14.09
C LEU A 790 20.08 -11.53 -14.26
N LEU A 791 20.47 -10.85 -13.18
CA LEU A 791 21.12 -9.54 -13.28
C LEU A 791 22.36 -9.61 -14.16
N ARG A 792 23.28 -10.55 -13.89
CA ARG A 792 24.49 -10.77 -14.70
C ARG A 792 24.16 -11.10 -16.14
N GLY A 793 23.18 -11.97 -16.37
CA GLY A 793 22.68 -12.25 -17.71
C GLY A 793 22.24 -10.97 -18.43
N MET A 794 21.44 -10.13 -17.79
CA MET A 794 20.90 -8.92 -18.42
C MET A 794 21.96 -7.85 -18.71
N PHE A 795 22.93 -7.63 -17.80
CA PHE A 795 23.94 -6.59 -18.02
C PHE A 795 25.19 -7.06 -18.78
N VAL A 796 25.39 -8.35 -19.04
CA VAL A 796 26.55 -8.86 -19.82
C VAL A 796 26.16 -9.30 -21.21
N THR A 797 24.95 -9.83 -21.40
CA THR A 797 24.55 -10.43 -22.69
C THR A 797 23.84 -9.43 -23.58
N PRO A 798 23.93 -9.59 -24.91
CA PRO A 798 23.38 -8.60 -25.85
C PRO A 798 21.86 -8.61 -25.88
N ALA A 799 21.27 -7.44 -26.12
CA ALA A 799 19.87 -7.37 -26.55
C ALA A 799 19.71 -8.03 -27.93
N LYS A 800 18.46 -8.34 -28.30
CA LYS A 800 18.17 -8.69 -29.69
C LYS A 800 18.30 -7.43 -30.54
N LEU A 801 18.92 -7.55 -31.71
CA LEU A 801 19.01 -6.47 -32.68
C LEU A 801 17.64 -6.28 -33.37
N LYS A 802 17.18 -5.02 -33.43
CA LYS A 802 15.97 -4.64 -34.16
C LYS A 802 16.32 -4.36 -35.61
N ARG A 803 15.72 -5.13 -36.54
CA ARG A 803 15.79 -4.89 -37.99
C ARG A 803 14.43 -5.19 -38.65
N PRO A 804 14.06 -4.54 -39.76
CA PRO A 804 12.76 -4.72 -40.42
C PRO A 804 12.40 -6.17 -40.76
N GLU A 805 13.39 -6.99 -41.11
CA GLU A 805 13.24 -8.39 -41.51
C GLU A 805 13.28 -9.39 -40.33
N GLN A 806 13.77 -8.96 -39.16
CA GLN A 806 13.88 -9.76 -37.95
C GLN A 806 13.31 -8.97 -36.76
N ASN A 807 11.99 -8.75 -36.69
CA ASN A 807 11.41 -7.87 -35.66
C ASN A 807 11.17 -8.57 -34.32
N LEU A 808 10.18 -9.48 -34.22
CA LEU A 808 9.87 -10.18 -32.97
C LEU A 808 10.14 -11.67 -33.10
N ASN A 809 10.83 -12.23 -32.11
CA ASN A 809 11.15 -13.65 -32.09
C ASN A 809 9.90 -14.52 -31.81
N MET A 810 9.93 -15.80 -32.19
CA MET A 810 8.78 -16.71 -32.06
C MET A 810 8.34 -17.02 -30.62
N GLU A 811 9.15 -16.76 -29.58
CA GLU A 811 8.67 -16.88 -28.19
C GLU A 811 7.55 -15.87 -27.90
N LEU A 812 7.57 -14.72 -28.58
CA LEU A 812 6.59 -13.64 -28.40
C LEU A 812 5.41 -13.72 -29.38
N THR A 813 5.60 -14.27 -30.58
CA THR A 813 4.53 -14.35 -31.59
C THR A 813 3.82 -15.70 -31.60
N GLU A 814 4.46 -16.77 -31.11
CA GLU A 814 3.90 -18.14 -31.15
C GLU A 814 3.75 -18.79 -29.78
N GLN A 815 4.52 -18.37 -28.77
CA GLN A 815 4.56 -19.01 -27.45
C GLN A 815 4.16 -18.07 -26.31
N LEU A 816 3.71 -16.85 -26.60
CA LEU A 816 3.41 -15.86 -25.57
C LEU A 816 2.37 -16.42 -24.61
N PHE A 817 2.78 -16.55 -23.36
CA PHE A 817 1.93 -17.04 -22.28
C PHE A 817 1.31 -18.42 -22.60
N ARG A 818 2.06 -19.31 -23.26
CA ARG A 818 1.60 -20.67 -23.62
C ARG A 818 1.18 -21.50 -22.41
N THR A 819 1.96 -21.45 -21.33
CA THR A 819 1.60 -22.10 -20.05
C THR A 819 0.31 -21.51 -19.47
N ALA A 820 -0.06 -20.33 -19.98
CA ALA A 820 -1.11 -19.52 -19.46
C ALA A 820 -2.44 -19.57 -20.24
N HIS A 821 -2.42 -19.75 -21.55
CA HIS A 821 -3.62 -19.72 -22.39
C HIS A 821 -3.91 -21.07 -23.04
N ALA A 822 -5.20 -21.35 -23.27
CA ALA A 822 -5.63 -22.51 -24.08
C ALA A 822 -5.06 -22.46 -25.51
N VAL A 823 -4.82 -21.25 -26.02
CA VAL A 823 -4.07 -20.97 -27.24
C VAL A 823 -3.04 -19.90 -26.92
N ALA A 824 -1.76 -20.20 -27.13
CA ALA A 824 -0.69 -19.22 -26.95
C ALA A 824 -0.99 -17.95 -27.76
N LEU A 825 -0.70 -16.80 -27.17
CA LEU A 825 -0.99 -15.51 -27.77
C LEU A 825 0.10 -15.11 -28.77
N ASP A 826 -0.15 -13.99 -29.44
CA ASP A 826 0.78 -13.35 -30.37
C ASP A 826 0.91 -11.87 -30.00
N LEU A 827 2.07 -11.47 -29.47
CA LEU A 827 2.30 -10.11 -29.00
C LEU A 827 2.24 -9.08 -30.13
N ALA A 828 2.72 -9.41 -31.33
CA ALA A 828 2.66 -8.52 -32.49
C ALA A 828 1.22 -8.31 -32.93
N ALA A 829 0.44 -9.39 -33.06
CA ALA A 829 -0.98 -9.29 -33.39
C ALA A 829 -1.74 -8.47 -32.34
N MET A 830 -1.44 -8.67 -31.06
CA MET A 830 -2.04 -7.88 -29.97
C MET A 830 -1.72 -6.39 -30.06
N ASN A 831 -0.49 -6.01 -30.43
CA ASN A 831 -0.12 -4.59 -30.61
C ASN A 831 -0.91 -3.93 -31.74
N ILE A 832 -1.04 -4.63 -32.86
CA ILE A 832 -1.81 -4.17 -34.02
C ILE A 832 -3.29 -4.01 -33.63
N GLN A 833 -3.87 -5.05 -33.03
CA GLN A 833 -5.27 -5.05 -32.61
C GLN A 833 -5.56 -3.97 -31.55
N ARG A 834 -4.64 -3.75 -30.60
CA ARG A 834 -4.74 -2.69 -29.59
C ARG A 834 -4.64 -1.30 -30.19
N GLY A 835 -3.77 -1.08 -31.18
CA GLY A 835 -3.73 0.18 -31.93
C GLY A 835 -5.06 0.51 -32.61
N ARG A 836 -5.73 -0.50 -33.18
CA ARG A 836 -7.07 -0.36 -33.78
C ARG A 836 -8.15 -0.11 -32.74
N ASP A 837 -8.13 -0.83 -31.61
CA ASP A 837 -9.04 -0.63 -30.47
C ASP A 837 -8.97 0.80 -29.91
N HIS A 838 -7.75 1.34 -29.80
CA HIS A 838 -7.48 2.70 -29.34
C HIS A 838 -7.64 3.76 -30.44
N ALA A 839 -8.07 3.37 -31.64
CA ALA A 839 -8.27 4.26 -32.79
C ALA A 839 -7.05 5.14 -33.10
N ILE A 840 -5.85 4.56 -33.02
CA ILE A 840 -4.62 5.24 -33.41
C ILE A 840 -4.68 5.51 -34.92
N PRO A 841 -4.50 6.77 -35.37
CA PRO A 841 -4.43 7.09 -36.79
C PRO A 841 -3.37 6.26 -37.53
N PRO A 842 -3.55 6.05 -38.85
CA PRO A 842 -2.57 5.33 -39.67
C PRO A 842 -1.17 5.93 -39.61
N TYR A 843 -0.20 5.09 -39.95
CA TYR A 843 1.23 5.44 -40.00
C TYR A 843 1.51 6.75 -40.76
N VAL A 844 0.86 6.97 -41.92
CA VAL A 844 1.07 8.16 -42.75
C VAL A 844 0.59 9.47 -42.11
N ASP A 845 -0.35 9.43 -41.16
CA ASP A 845 -0.81 10.61 -40.43
C ASP A 845 0.22 11.01 -39.37
N TRP A 846 0.84 10.04 -38.72
CA TRP A 846 1.92 10.28 -37.76
C TRP A 846 3.22 10.73 -38.43
N ARG A 847 3.53 10.23 -39.63
CA ARG A 847 4.61 10.78 -40.46
C ARG A 847 4.41 12.26 -40.74
N ARG A 848 3.19 12.67 -41.10
CA ARG A 848 2.82 14.08 -41.33
C ARG A 848 3.00 14.91 -40.06
N TYR A 849 2.56 14.41 -38.90
CA TYR A 849 2.81 15.06 -37.61
C TYR A 849 4.30 15.27 -37.33
N CYS A 850 5.13 14.28 -37.64
CA CYS A 850 6.58 14.33 -37.48
C CYS A 850 7.33 15.06 -38.61
N ASN A 851 6.62 15.78 -39.48
CA ASN A 851 7.18 16.51 -40.62
C ASN A 851 8.05 15.64 -41.54
N MET A 852 7.67 14.37 -41.72
CA MET A 852 8.33 13.43 -42.61
C MET A 852 7.78 13.55 -44.04
N SER A 853 8.47 12.97 -45.01
CA SER A 853 8.06 12.99 -46.42
C SER A 853 6.65 12.41 -46.62
N ARG A 854 5.91 13.01 -47.56
CA ARG A 854 4.59 12.54 -48.00
C ARG A 854 4.73 11.20 -48.72
N VAL A 855 3.75 10.32 -48.51
CA VAL A 855 3.73 8.96 -49.04
C VAL A 855 2.40 8.75 -49.79
N GLU A 856 2.48 8.38 -51.06
CA GLU A 856 1.34 8.01 -51.91
C GLU A 856 1.45 6.56 -52.41
N SER A 857 2.68 6.07 -52.56
CA SER A 857 3.01 4.69 -52.92
C SER A 857 3.91 4.03 -51.87
N PHE A 858 4.03 2.70 -51.89
CA PHE A 858 4.97 1.99 -51.01
C PHE A 858 6.43 2.26 -51.36
N ASP A 859 6.73 2.68 -52.60
CA ASP A 859 8.09 3.02 -53.03
C ASP A 859 8.57 4.33 -52.40
N ASP A 860 7.67 5.25 -52.08
CA ASP A 860 7.99 6.50 -51.38
C ASP A 860 8.56 6.28 -49.98
N LEU A 861 8.39 5.07 -49.42
CA LEU A 861 8.96 4.66 -48.14
C LEU A 861 10.43 4.21 -48.25
N ALA A 862 11.06 4.29 -49.43
CA ALA A 862 12.45 3.85 -49.64
C ALA A 862 13.46 4.45 -48.64
N GLY A 863 13.21 5.68 -48.19
CA GLY A 863 14.10 6.40 -47.30
C GLY A 863 14.05 5.90 -45.85
N GLU A 864 12.92 5.35 -45.41
CA GLU A 864 12.75 4.86 -44.04
C GLU A 864 12.57 3.35 -43.96
N ILE A 865 12.23 2.67 -45.04
CA ILE A 865 12.15 1.21 -45.15
C ILE A 865 12.97 0.81 -46.37
N GLY A 866 14.26 0.64 -46.20
CA GLY A 866 15.21 0.40 -47.28
C GLY A 866 14.95 -0.91 -48.02
N ASP A 867 14.62 -1.99 -47.31
CA ASP A 867 14.43 -3.32 -47.92
C ASP A 867 13.19 -3.33 -48.85
N PRO A 868 13.36 -3.49 -50.17
CA PRO A 868 12.25 -3.54 -51.12
C PRO A 868 11.31 -4.73 -50.87
N ARG A 869 11.79 -5.84 -50.30
CA ARG A 869 10.96 -7.02 -49.98
C ARG A 869 9.97 -6.71 -48.87
N VAL A 870 10.38 -5.92 -47.87
CA VAL A 870 9.51 -5.47 -46.78
C VAL A 870 8.41 -4.56 -47.33
N ARG A 871 8.77 -3.60 -48.20
CA ARG A 871 7.79 -2.71 -48.86
C ARG A 871 6.82 -3.46 -49.75
N GLN A 872 7.29 -4.47 -50.49
CA GLN A 872 6.43 -5.32 -51.32
C GLN A 872 5.46 -6.14 -50.47
N LYS A 873 5.89 -6.74 -49.36
CA LYS A 873 4.99 -7.43 -48.42
C LYS A 873 3.96 -6.49 -47.79
N LEU A 874 4.35 -5.26 -47.44
CA LEU A 874 3.40 -4.24 -46.96
C LEU A 874 2.34 -3.92 -48.01
N LYS A 875 2.73 -3.83 -49.29
CA LYS A 875 1.80 -3.63 -50.41
C LYS A 875 0.82 -4.78 -50.56
N GLU A 876 1.29 -6.02 -50.48
CA GLU A 876 0.46 -7.22 -50.54
C GLU A 876 -0.55 -7.30 -49.38
N LEU A 877 -0.12 -6.93 -48.17
CA LEU A 877 -0.96 -7.00 -46.96
C LEU A 877 -1.97 -5.86 -46.84
N TYR A 878 -1.56 -4.62 -47.13
CA TYR A 878 -2.36 -3.42 -46.84
C TYR A 878 -3.00 -2.76 -48.07
N GLY A 879 -2.52 -3.06 -49.28
CA GLY A 879 -2.99 -2.53 -50.55
C GLY A 879 -2.64 -1.05 -50.81
N HIS A 880 -2.72 -0.21 -49.78
CA HIS A 880 -2.43 1.22 -49.82
C HIS A 880 -1.65 1.68 -48.57
N PRO A 881 -0.65 2.59 -48.66
CA PRO A 881 0.14 3.02 -47.51
C PRO A 881 -0.69 3.66 -46.38
N GLY A 882 -1.79 4.33 -46.74
CA GLY A 882 -2.77 4.88 -45.79
C GLY A 882 -3.46 3.84 -44.90
N ASN A 883 -3.31 2.55 -45.19
CA ASN A 883 -3.83 1.47 -44.36
C ASN A 883 -2.82 0.93 -43.34
N ILE A 884 -1.56 1.33 -43.36
CA ILE A 884 -0.56 0.77 -42.44
C ILE A 884 -0.88 1.22 -41.01
N ASP A 885 -1.03 0.26 -40.09
CA ASP A 885 -1.19 0.54 -38.66
C ASP A 885 0.08 1.22 -38.11
N ALA A 886 -0.06 2.25 -37.27
CA ALA A 886 1.07 3.09 -36.83
C ALA A 886 2.23 2.29 -36.20
N TRP A 887 1.90 1.26 -35.40
CA TRP A 887 2.92 0.39 -34.81
C TRP A 887 3.69 -0.41 -35.87
N VAL A 888 2.99 -0.94 -36.88
CA VAL A 888 3.59 -1.74 -37.96
C VAL A 888 4.52 -0.88 -38.82
N GLY A 889 4.08 0.32 -39.19
CA GLY A 889 4.92 1.24 -39.95
C GLY A 889 6.17 1.63 -39.16
N GLY A 890 6.02 2.10 -37.92
CA GLY A 890 7.16 2.55 -37.10
C GLY A 890 8.13 1.42 -36.71
N ILE A 891 7.66 0.19 -36.48
CA ILE A 891 8.54 -0.94 -36.17
C ILE A 891 9.31 -1.45 -37.40
N LEU A 892 8.79 -1.23 -38.61
CA LEU A 892 9.44 -1.66 -39.86
C LEU A 892 10.41 -0.62 -40.43
N GLU A 893 10.47 0.59 -39.86
CA GLU A 893 11.46 1.59 -40.28
C GLU A 893 12.89 1.18 -39.91
N ASP A 894 13.87 1.45 -40.78
CA ASP A 894 15.28 1.31 -40.49
C ASP A 894 15.69 2.16 -39.29
N GLN A 895 16.64 1.66 -38.48
CA GLN A 895 17.11 2.38 -37.30
C GLN A 895 17.82 3.68 -37.72
N VAL A 896 17.50 4.78 -37.04
CA VAL A 896 18.31 5.99 -37.13
C VAL A 896 19.73 5.67 -36.61
N ALA A 897 20.76 6.26 -37.21
CA ALA A 897 22.14 6.05 -36.79
C ALA A 897 22.30 6.25 -35.27
N ASN A 898 22.96 5.30 -34.61
CA ASN A 898 23.15 5.23 -33.16
C ASN A 898 21.89 5.12 -32.29
N ALA A 899 20.70 5.01 -32.87
CA ALA A 899 19.44 4.76 -32.19
C ALA A 899 19.04 3.27 -32.29
N LYS A 900 17.92 2.90 -31.63
CA LYS A 900 17.29 1.57 -31.74
C LYS A 900 15.89 1.63 -32.35
N VAL A 901 15.48 2.81 -32.81
CA VAL A 901 14.18 3.10 -33.41
C VAL A 901 14.34 3.81 -34.75
N GLY A 902 13.32 3.70 -35.60
CA GLY A 902 13.23 4.49 -36.83
C GLY A 902 12.81 5.94 -36.58
N PRO A 903 12.85 6.80 -37.61
CA PRO A 903 12.58 8.23 -37.50
C PRO A 903 11.22 8.58 -36.90
N LEU A 904 10.16 7.81 -37.20
CA LEU A 904 8.84 8.08 -36.65
C LEU A 904 8.82 7.89 -35.12
N PHE A 905 9.26 6.72 -34.65
CA PHE A 905 9.30 6.45 -33.22
C PHE A 905 10.31 7.34 -32.51
N ARG A 906 11.42 7.71 -33.14
CA ARG A 906 12.34 8.70 -32.60
C ARG A 906 11.66 10.05 -32.34
N CYS A 907 10.83 10.52 -33.27
CA CYS A 907 10.04 11.74 -33.11
C CYS A 907 9.01 11.62 -31.97
N LEU A 908 8.19 10.56 -31.96
CA LEU A 908 7.11 10.38 -30.98
C LEU A 908 7.63 10.16 -29.56
N LEU A 909 8.69 9.35 -29.40
CA LEU A 909 9.34 9.13 -28.11
C LEU A 909 9.98 10.43 -27.61
N SER A 910 10.66 11.17 -28.49
CA SER A 910 11.29 12.43 -28.11
C SER A 910 10.27 13.46 -27.62
N GLU A 911 9.13 13.57 -28.29
CA GLU A 911 8.04 14.47 -27.90
C GLU A 911 7.50 14.13 -26.51
N GLN A 912 7.25 12.84 -26.22
CA GLN A 912 6.71 12.43 -24.93
C GLN A 912 7.72 12.63 -23.79
N PHE A 913 8.96 12.19 -23.95
CA PHE A 913 9.99 12.35 -22.92
C PHE A 913 10.29 13.83 -22.64
N ARG A 914 10.26 14.71 -23.65
CA ARG A 914 10.36 16.15 -23.43
C ARG A 914 9.23 16.67 -22.54
N ARG A 915 7.97 16.28 -22.83
CA ARG A 915 6.81 16.70 -22.02
C ARG A 915 6.85 16.19 -20.60
N MET A 916 7.25 14.94 -20.41
CA MET A 916 7.39 14.37 -19.07
C MET A 916 8.49 15.06 -18.25
N ARG A 917 9.55 15.58 -18.90
CA ARG A 917 10.59 16.36 -18.24
C ARG A 917 10.12 17.77 -17.89
N ASP A 918 9.58 18.47 -18.88
CA ASP A 918 9.31 19.90 -18.80
C ASP A 918 7.98 20.20 -18.09
N GLY A 919 7.00 19.28 -18.15
CA GLY A 919 5.69 19.38 -17.49
C GLY A 919 5.60 18.71 -16.12
N ASP A 920 6.73 18.25 -15.56
CA ASP A 920 6.79 17.65 -14.23
C ASP A 920 7.36 18.63 -13.19
N ARG A 921 6.50 19.12 -12.29
CA ARG A 921 6.90 20.06 -11.24
C ARG A 921 7.94 19.47 -10.29
N PHE A 922 8.06 18.15 -10.21
CA PHE A 922 8.99 17.46 -9.34
C PHE A 922 10.17 16.83 -10.11
N TRP A 923 10.41 17.28 -11.35
CA TRP A 923 11.61 16.94 -12.11
C TRP A 923 12.87 17.21 -11.27
N LEU A 924 13.86 16.31 -11.33
CA LEU A 924 15.02 16.37 -10.43
C LEU A 924 15.82 17.69 -10.52
N GLU A 925 15.84 18.34 -11.67
CA GLU A 925 16.60 19.60 -11.87
C GLU A 925 15.75 20.85 -11.62
N ASN A 926 14.45 20.71 -11.32
CA ASN A 926 13.66 21.84 -10.88
C ASN A 926 14.22 22.34 -9.53
N PRO A 927 14.59 23.63 -9.37
CA PRO A 927 15.21 24.13 -8.14
C PRO A 927 14.38 23.94 -6.86
N SER A 928 13.07 23.74 -6.98
CA SER A 928 12.20 23.45 -5.84
C SER A 928 12.25 21.98 -5.38
N THR A 929 12.78 21.07 -6.20
CA THR A 929 12.80 19.63 -5.91
C THR A 929 13.94 19.27 -4.95
N PHE A 930 15.18 19.63 -5.27
CA PHE A 930 16.35 19.30 -4.45
C PHE A 930 17.25 20.52 -4.23
N GLN A 931 17.90 20.57 -3.08
CA GLN A 931 18.97 21.54 -2.86
C GLN A 931 20.16 21.26 -3.82
N PRO A 932 20.95 22.28 -4.22
CA PRO A 932 22.08 22.08 -5.13
C PRO A 932 23.06 20.99 -4.69
N GLU A 933 23.34 20.89 -3.39
CA GLU A 933 24.21 19.86 -2.81
C GLU A 933 23.60 18.46 -2.93
N GLN A 934 22.30 18.33 -2.70
CA GLN A 934 21.55 17.08 -2.86
C GLN A 934 21.54 16.63 -4.32
N LEU A 935 21.25 17.55 -5.25
CA LEU A 935 21.27 17.28 -6.68
C LEU A 935 22.66 16.83 -7.16
N ALA A 936 23.73 17.45 -6.65
CA ALA A 936 25.10 17.05 -6.96
C ALA A 936 25.39 15.60 -6.49
N GLN A 937 24.83 15.15 -5.36
CA GLN A 937 24.95 13.76 -4.93
C GLN A 937 24.09 12.81 -5.77
N ILE A 938 22.86 13.19 -6.14
CA ILE A 938 21.99 12.39 -7.03
C ILE A 938 22.68 12.15 -8.38
N LYS A 939 23.33 13.18 -8.94
CA LYS A 939 24.05 13.10 -10.24
C LYS A 939 25.20 12.07 -10.26
N LYS A 940 25.66 11.57 -9.11
CA LYS A 940 26.62 10.46 -9.01
C LYS A 940 26.02 9.08 -9.25
N THR A 941 24.69 8.95 -9.20
CA THR A 941 24.00 7.67 -9.38
C THR A 941 24.26 7.10 -10.76
N SER A 942 24.45 5.78 -10.85
CA SER A 942 24.36 4.98 -12.06
C SER A 942 23.57 3.71 -11.77
N LEU A 943 22.99 3.08 -12.80
CA LEU A 943 22.34 1.78 -12.60
C LEU A 943 23.34 0.74 -12.10
N ALA A 944 24.59 0.78 -12.55
CA ALA A 944 25.67 -0.08 -12.06
C ALA A 944 25.84 0.00 -10.53
N ARG A 945 25.82 1.21 -9.97
CA ARG A 945 25.89 1.44 -8.51
C ARG A 945 24.70 0.84 -7.79
N VAL A 946 23.48 1.07 -8.29
CA VAL A 946 22.24 0.52 -7.71
C VAL A 946 22.30 -1.01 -7.70
N LEU A 947 22.78 -1.63 -8.77
CA LEU A 947 22.93 -3.08 -8.85
C LEU A 947 24.01 -3.62 -7.89
N CYS A 948 25.16 -2.93 -7.76
CA CYS A 948 26.17 -3.30 -6.76
C CYS A 948 25.62 -3.22 -5.32
N ASP A 949 24.85 -2.18 -4.99
CA ASP A 949 24.31 -1.98 -3.64
C ASP A 949 23.21 -2.99 -3.29
N ASN A 950 22.48 -3.50 -4.28
CA ASN A 950 21.22 -4.23 -4.05
C ASN A 950 21.17 -5.64 -4.64
N GLY A 951 22.14 -6.05 -5.46
CA GLY A 951 22.37 -7.45 -5.81
C GLY A 951 22.74 -8.28 -4.58
N ASP A 952 22.51 -9.58 -4.61
CA ASP A 952 22.81 -10.50 -3.51
C ASP A 952 24.33 -10.53 -3.23
N ASN A 953 25.15 -10.65 -4.29
CA ASN A 953 26.61 -10.68 -4.25
C ASN A 953 27.24 -10.20 -5.59
N ILE A 954 26.87 -9.01 -6.05
CA ILE A 954 27.53 -8.36 -7.21
C ILE A 954 28.70 -7.53 -6.70
N THR A 955 29.93 -7.97 -7.01
CA THR A 955 31.17 -7.29 -6.61
C THR A 955 31.90 -6.60 -7.76
N ARG A 956 31.65 -7.05 -9.00
CA ARG A 956 32.19 -6.43 -10.21
C ARG A 956 31.11 -6.24 -11.26
N ILE A 957 31.16 -5.11 -11.95
CA ILE A 957 30.16 -4.74 -12.98
C ILE A 957 30.76 -3.72 -13.96
N GLN A 958 30.20 -3.61 -15.17
CA GLN A 958 30.64 -2.57 -16.10
C GLN A 958 30.25 -1.17 -15.62
N ARG A 959 30.95 -0.16 -16.11
CA ARG A 959 30.65 1.26 -15.83
C ARG A 959 29.24 1.65 -16.28
N ASP A 960 28.88 1.30 -17.50
CA ASP A 960 27.54 1.48 -18.09
C ASP A 960 26.94 0.12 -18.45
N VAL A 961 25.99 -0.34 -17.63
CA VAL A 961 25.34 -1.64 -17.79
C VAL A 961 24.46 -1.75 -19.03
N PHE A 962 24.20 -0.64 -19.73
CA PHE A 962 23.46 -0.63 -20.99
C PHE A 962 24.32 -0.96 -22.21
N LEU A 963 25.64 -0.93 -22.05
CA LEU A 963 26.60 -1.22 -23.11
C LEU A 963 27.28 -2.55 -22.84
N LEU A 964 27.59 -3.28 -23.92
CA LEU A 964 28.36 -4.51 -23.79
C LEU A 964 29.74 -4.22 -23.18
N PRO A 965 30.33 -5.17 -22.45
CA PRO A 965 31.68 -5.00 -21.90
C PRO A 965 32.71 -4.99 -23.02
N ASP A 966 33.54 -3.96 -23.06
CA ASP A 966 34.69 -3.84 -23.95
C ASP A 966 35.84 -3.09 -23.24
N ALA A 967 36.85 -2.63 -24.00
CA ALA A 967 37.98 -1.90 -23.44
C ALA A 967 37.57 -0.54 -22.82
N ASP A 968 36.53 0.11 -23.34
CA ASP A 968 36.05 1.43 -22.90
C ASP A 968 34.96 1.32 -21.82
N ASN A 969 34.24 0.20 -21.76
CA ASN A 969 33.23 -0.14 -20.75
C ASN A 969 33.66 -1.36 -19.92
N ASN A 970 34.84 -1.25 -19.30
CA ASN A 970 35.45 -2.31 -18.52
C ASN A 970 34.70 -2.65 -17.22
N PHE A 971 34.93 -3.85 -16.68
CA PHE A 971 34.45 -4.26 -15.35
C PHE A 971 35.27 -3.60 -14.25
N LEU A 972 34.59 -2.85 -13.39
CA LEU A 972 35.14 -2.19 -12.20
C LEU A 972 34.78 -2.98 -10.95
N ASP A 973 35.59 -2.82 -9.89
CA ASP A 973 35.16 -3.23 -8.56
C ASP A 973 34.02 -2.31 -8.11
N CYS A 974 33.00 -2.86 -7.46
CA CYS A 974 31.88 -2.07 -7.00
C CYS A 974 32.33 -0.91 -6.11
N ASN A 975 33.40 -1.02 -5.32
CA ASN A 975 33.89 0.08 -4.48
C ASN A 975 34.45 1.27 -5.28
N GLU A 976 34.80 1.09 -6.54
CA GLU A 976 35.29 2.15 -7.44
C GLU A 976 34.14 2.94 -8.08
N ILE A 977 32.91 2.41 -8.03
CA ILE A 977 31.74 3.07 -8.62
C ILE A 977 31.16 4.08 -7.61
N PRO A 978 31.09 5.38 -7.98
CA PRO A 978 30.62 6.43 -7.08
C PRO A 978 29.27 6.13 -6.45
N SER A 979 29.18 6.32 -5.13
CA SER A 979 27.93 6.22 -4.37
C SER A 979 27.39 7.60 -3.99
N ILE A 980 26.08 7.66 -3.79
CA ILE A 980 25.40 8.85 -3.27
C ILE A 980 25.77 9.08 -1.81
N ASP A 981 26.23 10.29 -1.45
CA ASP A 981 26.44 10.67 -0.06
C ASP A 981 25.17 11.29 0.54
N LEU A 982 24.43 10.48 1.29
CA LEU A 982 23.16 10.90 1.90
C LEU A 982 23.32 11.93 3.04
N ARG A 983 24.55 12.30 3.45
CA ARG A 983 24.77 13.36 4.46
C ARG A 983 24.27 14.74 3.99
N ALA A 984 24.11 14.94 2.67
CA ALA A 984 23.47 16.12 2.10
C ALA A 984 21.96 16.25 2.47
N TRP A 985 21.35 15.22 3.07
CA TRP A 985 19.99 15.25 3.64
C TRP A 985 19.98 15.42 5.16
N SER A 986 21.12 15.67 5.79
CA SER A 986 21.18 15.95 7.22
C SER A 986 20.41 17.23 7.56
N THR A 987 19.64 17.17 8.63
CA THR A 987 18.88 18.30 9.18
C THR A 987 19.22 18.46 10.65
N CYS A 988 19.43 19.71 11.08
CA CYS A 988 19.77 19.99 12.47
C CYS A 988 18.57 19.71 13.37
N CYS A 989 18.84 19.04 14.48
CA CYS A 989 17.92 18.82 15.59
C CYS A 989 18.65 19.40 16.82
N GLU A 990 18.11 20.45 17.42
CA GLU A 990 18.75 21.14 18.55
C GLU A 990 18.97 20.19 19.75
N GLU A 991 18.09 19.21 19.94
CA GLU A 991 18.19 18.15 20.97
C GLU A 991 19.18 17.02 20.62
N CYS A 992 19.51 16.85 19.34
CA CYS A 992 20.37 15.75 18.89
C CYS A 992 21.87 16.07 19.03
N LEU A 993 22.21 17.34 19.23
CA LEU A 993 23.58 17.80 19.48
C LEU A 993 24.01 17.58 20.94
N GLU A 994 23.06 17.46 21.89
CA GLU A 994 23.38 17.22 23.30
C GLU A 994 23.84 15.78 23.59
N GLN A 995 23.52 14.82 22.71
CA GLN A 995 23.98 13.43 22.85
C GLN A 995 25.34 13.17 22.17
N SER A 996 25.80 14.05 21.27
CA SER A 996 27.11 13.89 20.61
C SER A 996 28.24 14.68 21.27
N ASP A 997 27.95 15.61 22.18
CA ASP A 997 28.93 16.56 22.74
C ASP A 997 29.68 16.08 23.99
N GLN A 998 29.67 14.78 24.33
CA GLN A 998 30.61 14.24 25.32
C GLN A 998 31.99 13.89 24.76
N SER A 999 32.24 14.05 23.46
CA SER A 999 33.57 13.81 22.88
C SER A 999 33.91 14.67 21.67
N SER A 1000 34.09 15.98 21.84
CA SER A 1000 35.26 16.71 21.31
C SER A 1000 35.03 18.21 21.36
N ASN A 1001 36.02 18.92 21.92
CA ASN A 1001 36.04 20.37 22.01
C ASN A 1001 36.31 21.04 20.65
N THR A 1002 35.81 22.28 20.56
CA THR A 1002 36.22 23.41 19.70
C THR A 1002 35.92 23.31 18.20
N VAL A 1003 34.98 24.15 17.72
CA VAL A 1003 35.24 25.27 16.78
C VAL A 1003 33.94 26.05 16.44
N SER A 1004 34.04 27.37 16.57
CA SER A 1004 33.30 28.45 15.88
C SER A 1004 31.85 28.78 16.26
N ARG A 1005 31.74 29.84 17.07
CA ARG A 1005 30.52 30.49 17.55
C ARG A 1005 30.08 31.69 16.68
N THR A 1006 30.37 31.71 15.37
CA THR A 1006 30.13 32.89 14.51
C THR A 1006 29.18 32.70 13.32
N ARG A 1007 28.45 31.58 13.20
CA ARG A 1007 27.40 31.40 12.17
C ARG A 1007 25.95 31.54 12.66
N ARG A 1008 25.72 31.88 13.93
CA ARG A 1008 24.39 31.89 14.56
C ARG A 1008 23.47 33.07 14.19
N SER A 1009 23.92 34.10 13.47
CA SER A 1009 23.09 35.31 13.24
C SER A 1009 22.63 35.58 11.81
N ALA A 1010 23.00 34.76 10.81
CA ALA A 1010 22.67 35.05 9.40
C ALA A 1010 21.58 34.14 8.78
N ALA A 1011 21.30 32.97 9.37
CA ALA A 1011 20.35 31.99 8.80
C ALA A 1011 18.88 32.24 9.24
N ALA A 1012 18.66 32.84 10.41
CA ALA A 1012 17.33 33.08 10.95
C ALA A 1012 16.59 34.26 10.29
N ALA A 1013 17.31 35.17 9.62
CA ALA A 1013 16.73 36.39 9.05
C ALA A 1013 16.22 36.26 7.59
N LYS A 1014 16.39 35.10 6.94
CA LYS A 1014 16.03 34.91 5.51
C LYS A 1014 14.77 34.07 5.25
N TYR A 1015 14.15 33.51 6.28
CA TYR A 1015 13.00 32.59 6.14
C TYR A 1015 11.63 33.17 6.52
N LEU A 1016 11.51 34.49 6.70
CA LEU A 1016 10.24 35.14 7.09
C LEU A 1016 9.73 36.24 6.13
N ALA A 1017 10.25 36.31 4.89
CA ALA A 1017 9.71 37.23 3.88
C ALA A 1017 9.65 36.49 2.53
N PRO A 1018 8.54 35.79 2.22
CA PRO A 1018 7.51 36.42 1.39
C PRO A 1018 6.07 35.90 1.59
N ALA A 1019 5.66 35.46 2.78
CA ALA A 1019 4.31 34.87 2.99
C ALA A 1019 3.18 35.87 3.32
N ASN A 1020 3.47 37.17 3.47
CA ASN A 1020 2.49 38.15 3.98
C ASN A 1020 1.98 39.18 2.95
N GLN A 1021 1.96 38.84 1.65
CA GLN A 1021 1.50 39.79 0.62
C GLN A 1021 0.29 39.36 -0.22
N LEU A 1022 -0.52 38.41 0.26
CA LEU A 1022 -1.85 38.19 -0.34
C LEU A 1022 -2.96 38.15 0.71
N LYS A 1023 -3.96 39.02 0.48
CA LYS A 1023 -5.24 39.20 1.19
C LYS A 1023 -5.22 40.08 2.46
N LEU A 1024 -5.02 41.38 2.27
CA LEU A 1024 -5.56 42.40 3.17
C LEU A 1024 -6.00 43.65 2.39
N GLU A 1025 -6.70 43.42 1.27
CA GLU A 1025 -7.45 44.46 0.58
C GLU A 1025 -8.88 43.95 0.34
N LYS A 1026 -9.74 44.17 1.33
CA LYS A 1026 -11.20 44.36 1.25
C LYS A 1026 -11.83 44.03 2.59
N THR A 1027 -11.85 45.02 3.48
CA THR A 1027 -12.95 45.39 4.39
C THR A 1027 -12.46 46.54 5.27
N GLY A 1028 -13.27 47.59 5.35
CA GLY A 1028 -12.90 48.90 5.87
C GLY A 1028 -12.82 48.99 7.39
N HIS A 1029 -12.08 50.00 7.83
CA HIS A 1029 -12.10 50.69 9.14
C HIS A 1029 -12.13 49.80 10.40
N GLY A 1030 -10.92 49.50 10.90
CA GLY A 1030 -10.64 49.05 12.25
C GLY A 1030 -9.16 49.29 12.55
N SER A 1031 -8.83 49.68 13.78
CA SER A 1031 -7.45 50.00 14.19
C SER A 1031 -6.55 48.77 14.05
N ARG A 1032 -5.24 48.97 13.87
CA ARG A 1032 -4.24 47.88 13.73
C ARG A 1032 -4.32 46.89 14.90
N ASP A 1033 -4.65 47.35 16.10
CA ASP A 1033 -4.74 46.52 17.29
C ASP A 1033 -6.03 45.68 17.31
N GLU A 1034 -7.13 46.15 16.74
CA GLU A 1034 -8.38 45.38 16.62
C GLU A 1034 -8.25 44.24 15.61
N LYS A 1035 -7.49 44.46 14.53
CA LYS A 1035 -7.21 43.42 13.52
C LYS A 1035 -6.26 42.33 14.04
N ILE A 1036 -5.32 42.68 14.92
CA ILE A 1036 -4.44 41.70 15.58
C ILE A 1036 -5.26 40.84 16.54
N LYS A 1037 -6.12 41.47 17.35
CA LYS A 1037 -6.96 40.76 18.32
C LYS A 1037 -7.94 39.77 17.65
N TYR A 1038 -8.54 40.16 16.52
CA TYR A 1038 -9.42 39.28 15.74
C TYR A 1038 -8.68 38.07 15.12
N VAL A 1039 -7.42 38.23 14.73
CA VAL A 1039 -6.60 37.12 14.20
C VAL A 1039 -6.12 36.20 15.31
N GLU A 1040 -5.83 36.73 16.51
CA GLU A 1040 -5.48 35.93 17.69
C GLU A 1040 -6.68 35.08 18.16
N GLU A 1041 -7.90 35.63 18.19
CA GLU A 1041 -9.13 34.89 18.51
C GLU A 1041 -9.42 33.78 17.47
N LEU A 1042 -9.25 34.05 16.17
CA LEU A 1042 -9.40 33.02 15.12
C LEU A 1042 -8.36 31.89 15.20
N LEU A 1043 -7.15 32.18 15.67
CA LEU A 1043 -6.09 31.19 15.86
C LEU A 1043 -6.32 30.32 17.10
N GLU A 1044 -6.93 30.86 18.15
CA GLU A 1044 -7.37 30.08 19.31
C GLU A 1044 -8.52 29.13 18.95
N ASP A 1045 -9.55 29.61 18.25
CA ASP A 1045 -10.68 28.79 17.79
C ASP A 1045 -10.21 27.67 16.85
N ALA A 1046 -9.31 27.97 15.91
CA ALA A 1046 -8.75 26.97 15.00
C ALA A 1046 -7.89 25.92 15.73
N ASN A 1047 -7.17 26.30 16.79
CA ASN A 1047 -6.40 25.36 17.60
C ASN A 1047 -7.31 24.46 18.47
N GLU A 1048 -8.42 24.99 18.97
CA GLU A 1048 -9.41 24.22 19.73
C GLU A 1048 -10.13 23.20 18.82
N GLU A 1049 -10.49 23.61 17.61
CA GLU A 1049 -11.11 22.74 16.59
C GLU A 1049 -10.11 21.67 16.10
N TYR A 1050 -8.84 22.04 15.88
CA TYR A 1050 -7.76 21.08 15.55
C TYR A 1050 -7.52 20.08 16.67
N GLY A 1051 -7.57 20.52 17.93
CA GLY A 1051 -7.54 19.65 19.11
C GLY A 1051 -8.70 18.66 19.15
N ARG A 1052 -9.92 19.13 18.83
CA ARG A 1052 -11.13 18.29 18.71
C ARG A 1052 -11.02 17.25 17.60
N VAL A 1053 -10.62 17.65 16.40
CA VAL A 1053 -10.48 16.75 15.23
C VAL A 1053 -9.35 15.75 15.43
N SER A 1054 -8.22 16.18 16.00
CA SER A 1054 -7.09 15.31 16.35
C SER A 1054 -7.46 14.26 17.42
N LYS A 1055 -8.39 14.59 18.32
CA LYS A 1055 -8.94 13.63 19.29
C LYS A 1055 -9.86 12.60 18.61
N VAL A 1056 -10.77 13.04 17.74
CA VAL A 1056 -11.67 12.15 16.99
C VAL A 1056 -10.89 11.21 16.06
N LEU A 1057 -9.87 11.70 15.36
CA LEU A 1057 -9.02 10.89 14.48
C LEU A 1057 -8.22 9.84 15.25
N ARG A 1058 -7.74 10.17 16.46
CA ARG A 1058 -7.08 9.19 17.34
C ARG A 1058 -8.03 8.10 17.82
N GLU A 1059 -9.26 8.47 18.21
CA GLU A 1059 -10.32 7.53 18.60
C GLU A 1059 -10.76 6.62 17.43
N LEU A 1060 -10.89 7.17 16.22
CA LEU A 1060 -11.22 6.39 15.02
C LEU A 1060 -10.10 5.41 14.65
N SER A 1061 -8.85 5.85 14.73
CA SER A 1061 -7.66 5.04 14.44
C SER A 1061 -7.46 3.92 15.46
N GLN A 1062 -7.93 4.09 16.70
CA GLN A 1062 -7.95 3.05 17.71
C GLN A 1062 -9.07 2.03 17.45
N ARG A 1063 -10.29 2.48 17.11
CA ARG A 1063 -11.41 1.59 16.73
C ARG A 1063 -11.11 0.76 15.47
N ILE A 1064 -10.37 1.33 14.51
CA ILE A 1064 -9.94 0.60 13.31
C ILE A 1064 -8.94 -0.50 13.66
N ARG A 1065 -8.06 -0.27 14.65
CA ARG A 1065 -7.14 -1.30 15.16
C ARG A 1065 -7.87 -2.41 15.91
N GLU A 1066 -8.87 -2.06 16.72
CA GLU A 1066 -9.72 -3.05 17.42
C GLU A 1066 -10.56 -3.89 16.44
N MET A 1067 -11.12 -3.27 15.40
CA MET A 1067 -11.83 -4.02 14.35
C MET A 1067 -10.91 -4.93 13.54
N LYS A 1068 -9.64 -4.54 13.30
CA LYS A 1068 -8.66 -5.41 12.64
C LYS A 1068 -8.32 -6.63 13.48
N LEU A 1069 -8.13 -6.46 14.80
CA LEU A 1069 -7.89 -7.57 15.71
C LEU A 1069 -9.09 -8.53 15.80
N LEU A 1070 -10.32 -8.00 15.85
CA LEU A 1070 -11.54 -8.81 15.77
C LEU A 1070 -11.68 -9.54 14.42
N LEU A 1071 -11.27 -8.93 13.32
CA LEU A 1071 -11.29 -9.55 12.00
C LEU A 1071 -10.25 -10.68 11.87
N ASP A 1072 -9.11 -10.53 12.54
CA ASP A 1072 -8.05 -11.54 12.59
C ASP A 1072 -8.45 -12.71 13.51
N ASP A 1073 -9.15 -12.45 14.62
CA ASP A 1073 -9.72 -13.50 15.48
C ASP A 1073 -10.83 -14.29 14.78
N VAL A 1074 -11.67 -13.64 13.97
CA VAL A 1074 -12.71 -14.32 13.16
C VAL A 1074 -12.09 -15.15 12.02
N LYS A 1075 -10.95 -14.73 11.46
CA LYS A 1075 -10.21 -15.49 10.44
C LYS A 1075 -9.48 -16.71 11.00
N ASN A 1076 -9.19 -16.72 12.30
CA ASN A 1076 -8.54 -17.84 13.00
C ASN A 1076 -9.55 -18.86 13.59
N PHE A 1077 -10.86 -18.62 13.42
CA PHE A 1077 -11.91 -19.60 13.67
C PHE A 1077 -12.33 -20.30 12.35
N ASN A 1078 -11.46 -21.20 11.90
CA ASN A 1078 -11.79 -22.44 11.16
C ASN A 1078 -10.59 -23.38 11.13
#